data_AF-A0A7S4A917-F1
#
_entry.id   AF-A0A7S4A917-F1
#
_cell.length_a   1.000
_cell.length_b   1.000
_cell.length_c   1.000
_cell.angle_alpha   90.00
_cell.angle_beta   90.00
_cell.angle_gamma   90.00
#
_symmetry.space_group_name_H-M   'P 1'
#
loop_
_entity.id
_entity.type
_entity.pdbx_description
1 polymer ?
#
loop_
_entity_poly.entity_id
_entity_poly.type
_entity_poly.pdbx_seq_one_letter_code
_entity_poly.pdbx_strand_id
1 'polypeptide(L)'
;MRRIIPSPLFGVFLLNFPLSSFSSDNINKNDNNNNYGNSNRKTTEDLCGMYLAPSTIPGAGMGVFAGHRDIPRGDYLLTNDGDLVVPVYEMTNHVGHSKYNFLWEEYTWKAASYDGMNEEVDNVRHVKACSTGLGAAINCILPLVNVVDDYDNRRLGLSGIDIGISPDSTNSDGGNAANATTTLSVSSPGVGAFSPYHNRRWKAKRYIPAGMELYGNYGEGYFKTRSSSYGKVPLKKNYRKIDQLLKEYQRITTATTGSSSSTILSSELKKDLLIYLQNLSTIWKDSRNMNAIPQTDPLGDHAVVDWLLEQSGGSGMIHYNSSIRELDWLQEHGRCMDNIRDGISKIPHSGRGAFARRKILQGTIVAPAPLIQIPDREIFTVYGKKSQKINQEEDGNYDYDYKLVADHDKPVHHQLLLNYCFGHGESSLLLCPYGLMTSHINHDAINPNAMVVWSADDQMAHPEWREKPIEKWGTKAKAGLSFDFVALRNIERDEEITIDYGSEWEEAWQKHLQSYHDSDEMKDTNKDKLIKHHVPAFELNELVDLKLQTMEEGDYENQGLHLFCRGPYVEWYGAAGSLQNGGDHTLLVRVAGTKSQTTEIKRKDYSDWNNEEVYPCRIRQRYIPDSNNKEETKEGNDASYKYFVEVFERSDEIQQPWESSDTDEITNRRISSSTTTTQDFVWAVLFDVPRDAFYFKDQKNCRHHHQIRSFRHEMLVPDDIFPAFWRNKK
;
A
#
# COMPACT_ATOMS: atom_id res chain seq x y z
N MET A 1 -29.32 -35.08 1.06
CA MET A 1 -28.76 -35.80 2.22
C MET A 1 -27.38 -35.25 2.52
N ARG A 2 -27.28 -34.30 3.45
CA ARG A 2 -26.01 -33.67 3.85
C ARG A 2 -25.47 -34.43 5.07
N ARG A 3 -24.30 -35.04 4.93
CA ARG A 3 -23.57 -35.66 6.04
C ARG A 3 -23.01 -34.56 6.93
N ILE A 4 -23.41 -34.61 8.20
CA ILE A 4 -22.89 -33.86 9.33
C ILE A 4 -21.52 -34.47 9.67
N ILE A 5 -20.47 -33.65 9.69
CA ILE A 5 -19.16 -33.97 10.26
C ILE A 5 -18.88 -32.87 11.31
N PRO A 6 -18.43 -33.21 12.52
CA PRO A 6 -18.49 -32.34 13.68
C PRO A 6 -17.44 -31.23 13.64
N SER A 7 -17.89 -29.99 13.88
CA SER A 7 -17.04 -28.86 14.22
C SER A 7 -16.37 -29.11 15.58
N PRO A 8 -15.06 -28.86 15.75
CA PRO A 8 -14.48 -28.81 17.08
C PRO A 8 -15.05 -27.60 17.81
N LEU A 9 -15.56 -27.86 19.02
CA LEU A 9 -16.08 -26.88 19.96
C LEU A 9 -15.05 -25.79 20.23
N PHE A 10 -15.32 -24.56 19.81
CA PHE A 10 -14.81 -23.37 20.50
C PHE A 10 -15.56 -23.26 21.83
N GLY A 11 -15.04 -23.99 22.84
CA GLY A 11 -15.34 -23.72 24.23
C GLY A 11 -14.65 -22.43 24.63
N VAL A 12 -15.42 -21.48 25.14
CA VAL A 12 -14.92 -20.36 25.94
C VAL A 12 -14.17 -20.97 27.12
N PHE A 13 -12.85 -21.04 27.05
CA PHE A 13 -12.01 -21.40 28.19
C PHE A 13 -11.85 -20.17 29.08
N LEU A 14 -12.55 -20.20 30.22
CA LEU A 14 -12.21 -19.45 31.43
C LEU A 14 -10.87 -20.00 31.95
N LEU A 15 -9.75 -19.28 31.82
CA LEU A 15 -8.53 -19.65 32.53
C LEU A 15 -7.67 -18.46 32.97
N ASN A 16 -7.47 -18.47 34.29
CA ASN A 16 -6.54 -17.81 35.20
C ASN A 16 -5.16 -17.41 34.62
N PHE A 17 -4.74 -16.19 34.96
CA PHE A 17 -3.36 -15.74 34.99
C PHE A 17 -2.95 -15.44 36.44
N PRO A 18 -1.78 -15.88 36.93
CA PRO A 18 -1.25 -15.37 38.18
C PRO A 18 -0.66 -13.98 37.92
N LEU A 19 -1.36 -12.92 38.34
CA LEU A 19 -0.76 -11.60 38.52
C LEU A 19 -0.14 -11.53 39.92
N SER A 20 1.19 -11.42 39.97
CA SER A 20 1.91 -11.01 41.17
C SER A 20 1.47 -9.60 41.56
N SER A 21 1.01 -9.45 42.80
CA SER A 21 0.61 -8.18 43.40
C SER A 21 1.76 -7.17 43.39
N PHE A 22 1.62 -6.09 42.62
CA PHE A 22 2.45 -4.90 42.78
C PHE A 22 1.84 -4.02 43.86
N SER A 23 2.54 -3.93 44.99
CA SER A 23 2.31 -2.92 46.02
C SER A 23 2.94 -1.60 45.58
N SER A 24 2.14 -0.55 45.61
CA SER A 24 2.56 0.82 45.41
C SER A 24 3.37 1.30 46.62
N ASP A 25 4.68 1.42 46.47
CA ASP A 25 5.50 2.30 47.30
C ASP A 25 6.66 2.87 46.47
N ASN A 26 6.50 4.13 46.03
CA ASN A 26 7.60 4.99 45.62
C ASN A 26 8.38 5.39 46.87
N ILE A 27 9.72 5.37 46.84
CA ILE A 27 10.61 6.41 47.39
C ILE A 27 12.07 6.13 46.98
N ASN A 28 12.63 7.11 46.27
CA ASN A 28 14.04 7.49 46.13
C ASN A 28 15.11 6.60 46.78
N LYS A 29 15.99 6.03 45.94
CA LYS A 29 17.41 5.88 46.28
C LYS A 29 18.30 6.37 45.15
N ASN A 30 18.84 7.57 45.35
CA ASN A 30 20.13 7.97 44.80
C ASN A 30 21.19 7.04 45.39
N ASP A 31 21.77 6.17 44.58
CA ASP A 31 23.06 5.54 44.89
C ASP A 31 24.07 5.88 43.80
N ASN A 32 24.80 6.97 44.06
CA ASN A 32 26.13 7.19 43.50
C ASN A 32 27.08 6.19 44.16
N ASN A 33 27.54 5.17 43.43
CA ASN A 33 28.88 4.65 43.64
C ASN A 33 29.43 3.92 42.40
N ASN A 34 30.61 4.37 42.01
CA ASN A 34 31.38 3.94 40.85
C ASN A 34 32.12 2.61 41.06
N ASN A 35 32.48 2.03 39.91
CA ASN A 35 33.44 0.96 39.64
C ASN A 35 33.01 -0.49 39.88
N TYR A 36 32.65 -1.18 38.78
CA TYR A 36 33.35 -2.37 38.27
C TYR A 36 32.79 -2.74 36.88
N GLY A 37 33.66 -2.95 35.88
CA GLY A 37 33.32 -3.66 34.63
C GLY A 37 33.03 -2.79 33.40
N ASN A 38 34.05 -2.62 32.56
CA ASN A 38 33.95 -2.05 31.21
C ASN A 38 33.21 -3.04 30.30
N SER A 39 31.87 -3.00 30.27
CA SER A 39 31.04 -3.68 29.27
C SER A 39 30.28 -2.63 28.46
N ASN A 40 30.46 -2.64 27.14
CA ASN A 40 29.75 -1.86 26.12
C ASN A 40 28.34 -1.44 26.56
N ARG A 41 28.18 -0.19 27.03
CA ARG A 41 26.85 0.42 27.18
C ARG A 41 26.33 0.64 25.76
N LYS A 42 25.40 -0.22 25.31
CA LYS A 42 24.67 0.00 24.05
C LYS A 42 24.11 1.41 24.09
N THR A 43 24.35 2.18 23.04
CA THR A 43 23.69 3.48 22.91
C THR A 43 22.21 3.23 22.70
N THR A 44 21.36 4.20 23.02
CA THR A 44 19.91 4.07 22.78
C THR A 44 19.58 3.78 21.31
N GLU A 45 20.46 4.13 20.37
CA GLU A 45 20.35 3.85 18.92
C GLU A 45 20.61 2.38 18.55
N ASP A 46 21.38 1.66 19.39
CA ASP A 46 21.69 0.24 19.20
C ASP A 46 20.59 -0.70 19.74
N LEU A 47 19.66 -0.14 20.51
CA LEU A 47 18.53 -0.88 21.05
C LEU A 47 17.43 -1.01 20.00
N CYS A 48 16.76 -2.17 20.02
CA CYS A 48 15.62 -2.40 19.15
C CYS A 48 14.45 -1.49 19.53
N GLY A 49 13.92 -0.77 18.55
CA GLY A 49 12.79 0.14 18.69
C GLY A 49 11.44 -0.53 18.48
N MET A 50 11.39 -1.68 17.80
CA MET A 50 10.16 -2.47 17.63
C MET A 50 10.45 -3.97 17.59
N TYR A 51 9.63 -4.75 18.28
CA TYR A 51 9.75 -6.21 18.33
C TYR A 51 8.55 -6.90 17.69
N LEU A 52 8.79 -8.02 17.01
CA LEU A 52 7.79 -9.03 16.69
C LEU A 52 7.84 -10.11 17.77
N ALA A 53 6.76 -10.32 18.49
CA ALA A 53 6.68 -11.33 19.55
C ALA A 53 5.25 -11.92 19.62
N PRO A 54 5.00 -13.03 20.33
CA PRO A 54 3.65 -13.53 20.53
C PRO A 54 2.71 -12.44 21.07
N SER A 55 1.58 -12.24 20.37
CA SER A 55 0.61 -11.19 20.69
C SER A 55 0.00 -11.39 22.08
N THR A 56 -0.38 -10.30 22.72
CA THR A 56 -1.17 -10.31 23.96
C THR A 56 -2.64 -10.65 23.70
N ILE A 57 -3.07 -10.67 22.43
CA ILE A 57 -4.38 -11.20 22.02
C ILE A 57 -4.28 -12.73 21.87
N PRO A 58 -5.03 -13.51 22.67
CA PRO A 58 -5.02 -14.97 22.54
C PRO A 58 -5.42 -15.42 21.12
N GLY A 59 -4.56 -16.23 20.50
CA GLY A 59 -4.83 -16.82 19.17
C GLY A 59 -4.73 -15.86 17.98
N ALA A 60 -4.24 -14.63 18.18
CA ALA A 60 -3.92 -13.70 17.10
C ALA A 60 -2.60 -14.01 16.39
N GLY A 61 -1.74 -14.85 16.99
CA GLY A 61 -0.41 -15.15 16.47
C GLY A 61 0.60 -14.15 17.01
N MET A 62 1.35 -13.51 16.10
CA MET A 62 2.37 -12.53 16.46
C MET A 62 1.77 -11.11 16.57
N GLY A 63 2.38 -10.27 17.40
CA GLY A 63 2.07 -8.86 17.56
C GLY A 63 3.36 -8.03 17.47
N VAL A 64 3.18 -6.74 17.16
CA VAL A 64 4.29 -5.77 17.10
C VAL A 64 4.30 -4.97 18.40
N PHE A 65 5.44 -4.84 19.05
CA PHE A 65 5.59 -4.14 20.33
C PHE A 65 6.54 -2.96 20.18
N ALA A 66 6.23 -1.85 20.86
CA ALA A 66 7.19 -0.78 21.09
C ALA A 66 8.39 -1.34 21.89
N GLY A 67 9.59 -1.02 21.44
CA GLY A 67 10.83 -1.46 22.08
C GLY A 67 11.20 -0.58 23.26
N HIS A 68 12.48 -0.22 23.35
CA HIS A 68 13.09 0.44 24.51
C HIS A 68 12.79 1.94 24.67
N ARG A 69 11.80 2.46 23.94
CA ARG A 69 11.48 3.88 23.92
C ARG A 69 9.99 4.09 23.98
N ASP A 70 9.59 5.03 24.82
CA ASP A 70 8.24 5.57 24.76
C ASP A 70 8.05 6.37 23.47
N ILE A 71 6.83 6.34 22.94
CA ILE A 71 6.47 7.05 21.72
C ILE A 71 5.39 8.09 22.07
N PRO A 72 5.73 9.38 22.09
CA PRO A 72 4.77 10.45 22.31
C PRO A 72 3.65 10.46 21.27
N ARG A 73 2.48 10.98 21.66
CA ARG A 73 1.38 11.16 20.72
C ARG A 73 1.79 12.11 19.59
N GLY A 74 1.54 11.69 18.34
CA GLY A 74 1.85 12.45 17.14
C GLY A 74 3.16 12.05 16.48
N ASP A 75 4.07 11.45 17.23
CA ASP A 75 5.38 11.03 16.74
C ASP A 75 5.25 9.83 15.80
N TYR A 76 6.12 9.78 14.80
CA TYR A 76 6.25 8.63 13.93
C TYR A 76 6.88 7.44 14.67
N LEU A 77 6.39 6.24 14.38
CA LEU A 77 7.02 5.00 14.85
C LEU A 77 8.41 4.81 14.22
N LEU A 78 8.53 5.22 12.96
CA LEU A 78 9.78 5.33 12.20
C LEU A 78 9.80 6.68 11.49
N THR A 79 10.70 7.58 11.87
CA THR A 79 10.66 9.01 11.48
C THR A 79 10.73 9.23 9.97
N ASN A 80 11.56 8.45 9.27
CA ASN A 80 11.86 8.69 7.85
C ASN A 80 11.52 7.49 6.96
N ASP A 81 10.90 6.46 7.51
CA ASP A 81 10.79 5.17 6.85
C ASP A 81 9.34 4.70 6.78
N GLY A 82 8.93 4.19 5.63
CA GLY A 82 7.54 3.80 5.39
C GLY A 82 7.38 2.61 4.48
N ASP A 83 6.30 1.86 4.71
CA ASP A 83 6.06 0.59 4.04
C ASP A 83 5.82 0.80 2.54
N LEU A 84 6.25 -0.19 1.75
CA LEU A 84 5.83 -0.36 0.37
C LEU A 84 4.41 -0.91 0.30
N VAL A 85 3.65 -0.46 -0.70
CA VAL A 85 2.28 -0.91 -0.95
C VAL A 85 2.21 -1.40 -2.38
N VAL A 86 1.80 -2.65 -2.59
CA VAL A 86 1.72 -3.24 -3.94
C VAL A 86 0.26 -3.26 -4.40
N PRO A 87 -0.07 -2.66 -5.56
CA PRO A 87 -1.38 -2.82 -6.17
C PRO A 87 -1.53 -4.24 -6.71
N VAL A 88 -2.69 -4.84 -6.45
CA VAL A 88 -3.12 -6.11 -7.05
C VAL A 88 -4.49 -5.85 -7.67
N TYR A 89 -4.63 -6.10 -8.97
CA TYR A 89 -5.79 -5.64 -9.74
C TYR A 89 -6.52 -6.77 -10.43
N GLU A 90 -7.85 -6.62 -10.54
CA GLU A 90 -8.77 -7.46 -11.31
C GLU A 90 -8.63 -8.97 -11.06
N MET A 91 -8.20 -9.37 -9.87
CA MET A 91 -7.94 -10.78 -9.54
C MET A 91 -9.13 -11.69 -9.81
N THR A 92 -10.34 -11.26 -9.47
CA THR A 92 -11.56 -12.04 -9.74
C THR A 92 -11.80 -12.24 -11.23
N ASN A 93 -11.40 -11.28 -12.07
CA ASN A 93 -11.51 -11.38 -13.52
C ASN A 93 -10.48 -12.36 -14.08
N HIS A 94 -9.25 -12.36 -13.55
CA HIS A 94 -8.16 -13.21 -14.04
C HIS A 94 -8.15 -14.63 -13.49
N VAL A 95 -8.69 -14.86 -12.29
CA VAL A 95 -8.69 -16.17 -11.62
C VAL A 95 -10.03 -16.89 -11.76
N GLY A 96 -11.12 -16.12 -11.88
CA GLY A 96 -12.49 -16.62 -11.80
C GLY A 96 -12.95 -16.88 -10.37
N HIS A 97 -14.22 -16.56 -10.07
CA HIS A 97 -14.77 -16.61 -8.69
C HIS A 97 -14.68 -17.99 -8.02
N SER A 98 -14.80 -19.08 -8.77
CA SER A 98 -14.83 -20.45 -8.21
C SER A 98 -13.47 -20.97 -7.74
N LYS A 99 -12.37 -20.36 -8.21
CA LYS A 99 -10.98 -20.73 -7.85
C LYS A 99 -10.33 -19.71 -6.91
N TYR A 100 -11.05 -18.66 -6.55
CA TYR A 100 -10.48 -17.53 -5.84
C TYR A 100 -10.31 -17.83 -4.34
N ASN A 101 -9.09 -18.22 -3.97
CA ASN A 101 -8.62 -18.26 -2.59
C ASN A 101 -7.34 -17.43 -2.46
N PHE A 102 -7.46 -16.19 -2.02
CA PHE A 102 -6.36 -15.23 -1.95
C PHE A 102 -6.22 -14.70 -0.52
N LEU A 103 -5.32 -15.32 0.28
CA LEU A 103 -5.17 -15.00 1.70
C LEU A 103 -4.78 -13.53 1.94
N TRP A 104 -4.08 -12.89 0.99
CA TRP A 104 -3.80 -11.46 1.01
C TRP A 104 -5.03 -10.58 1.24
N GLU A 105 -6.26 -11.03 0.91
CA GLU A 105 -7.47 -10.26 1.22
C GLU A 105 -7.66 -9.97 2.71
N GLU A 106 -7.10 -10.79 3.60
CA GLU A 106 -7.09 -10.53 5.04
C GLU A 106 -6.06 -9.46 5.46
N TYR A 107 -5.14 -9.09 4.55
CA TYR A 107 -4.02 -8.17 4.77
C TYR A 107 -4.00 -7.00 3.77
N THR A 108 -5.13 -6.75 3.08
CA THR A 108 -5.25 -5.69 2.08
C THR A 108 -6.06 -4.50 2.58
N TRP A 109 -5.79 -3.36 1.95
CA TRP A 109 -6.47 -2.10 2.22
C TRP A 109 -7.25 -1.63 0.99
N LYS A 110 -8.17 -0.68 1.20
CA LYS A 110 -8.91 -0.07 0.09
C LYS A 110 -7.94 0.73 -0.79
N ALA A 111 -7.79 0.33 -2.04
CA ALA A 111 -6.92 1.02 -3.00
C ALA A 111 -7.28 2.50 -3.16
N ALA A 112 -8.57 2.85 -3.12
CA ALA A 112 -9.05 4.24 -3.17
C ALA A 112 -8.57 5.14 -2.00
N SER A 113 -7.92 4.58 -0.98
CA SER A 113 -7.28 5.38 0.08
C SER A 113 -5.84 5.80 -0.23
N TYR A 114 -5.26 5.31 -1.33
CA TYR A 114 -3.90 5.63 -1.77
C TYR A 114 -3.99 6.50 -3.01
N ASP A 115 -3.24 7.60 -2.99
CA ASP A 115 -3.20 8.53 -4.11
C ASP A 115 -2.66 7.84 -5.37
N GLY A 116 -3.26 8.14 -6.52
CA GLY A 116 -2.99 7.52 -7.81
C GLY A 116 -3.41 6.05 -7.98
N MET A 117 -3.74 5.28 -6.92
CA MET A 117 -4.21 3.88 -7.09
C MET A 117 -5.63 3.79 -7.68
N ASN A 118 -6.40 4.88 -7.61
CA ASN A 118 -7.68 5.00 -8.29
C ASN A 118 -7.53 5.04 -9.82
N GLU A 119 -6.33 5.28 -10.35
CA GLU A 119 -6.02 5.34 -11.78
C GLU A 119 -5.58 3.99 -12.37
N GLU A 120 -5.37 2.97 -11.53
CA GLU A 120 -4.86 1.67 -11.99
C GLU A 120 -5.76 1.00 -13.03
N VAL A 121 -7.06 0.92 -12.73
CA VAL A 121 -8.06 0.26 -13.57
C VAL A 121 -9.35 1.07 -13.58
N ASP A 122 -10.30 0.69 -14.43
CA ASP A 122 -11.56 1.42 -14.63
C ASP A 122 -12.34 1.57 -13.33
N ASN A 123 -12.40 0.51 -12.52
CA ASN A 123 -13.08 0.51 -11.24
C ASN A 123 -12.13 0.12 -10.11
N VAL A 124 -11.72 1.12 -9.32
CA VAL A 124 -10.82 0.99 -8.17
C VAL A 124 -11.26 -0.07 -7.14
N ARG A 125 -12.54 -0.48 -7.11
CA ARG A 125 -13.02 -1.58 -6.24
C ARG A 125 -12.40 -2.93 -6.60
N HIS A 126 -11.90 -3.08 -7.83
CA HIS A 126 -11.17 -4.25 -8.32
C HIS A 126 -9.66 -4.17 -8.05
N VAL A 127 -9.20 -3.13 -7.34
CA VAL A 127 -7.81 -2.99 -6.91
C VAL A 127 -7.73 -3.20 -5.40
N LYS A 128 -6.75 -3.99 -4.97
CA LYS A 128 -6.39 -4.19 -3.57
C LYS A 128 -5.01 -3.60 -3.33
N ALA A 129 -4.85 -2.90 -2.22
CA ALA A 129 -3.57 -2.40 -1.77
C ALA A 129 -2.95 -3.40 -0.78
N CYS A 130 -2.05 -4.26 -1.27
CA CYS A 130 -1.27 -5.18 -0.44
C CYS A 130 -0.16 -4.40 0.26
N SER A 131 -0.30 -4.16 1.55
CA SER A 131 0.70 -3.40 2.30
C SER A 131 1.49 -4.33 3.19
N THR A 132 2.78 -4.47 2.90
CA THR A 132 3.71 -5.17 3.78
C THR A 132 4.00 -4.34 5.04
N GLY A 133 4.80 -4.88 5.95
CA GLY A 133 5.24 -4.22 7.17
C GLY A 133 4.11 -3.95 8.15
N LEU A 134 4.08 -2.76 8.75
CA LEU A 134 3.10 -2.43 9.79
C LEU A 134 1.66 -2.52 9.27
N GLY A 135 1.44 -2.29 7.97
CA GLY A 135 0.13 -2.45 7.34
C GLY A 135 -0.47 -3.86 7.39
N ALA A 136 0.35 -4.90 7.57
CA ALA A 136 -0.07 -6.29 7.68
C ALA A 136 0.30 -6.95 9.03
N ALA A 137 1.32 -6.43 9.73
CA ALA A 137 1.87 -7.04 10.94
C ALA A 137 1.18 -6.61 12.24
N ILE A 138 0.63 -5.39 12.32
CA ILE A 138 0.00 -4.90 13.55
C ILE A 138 -1.39 -5.51 13.74
N ASN A 139 -1.71 -5.93 14.95
CA ASN A 139 -3.04 -6.44 15.31
C ASN A 139 -4.05 -5.31 15.55
N CYS A 140 -5.30 -5.68 15.86
CA CYS A 140 -6.35 -4.72 16.18
C CYS A 140 -7.13 -5.10 17.44
N ILE A 141 -7.03 -4.26 18.48
CA ILE A 141 -7.99 -4.15 19.58
C ILE A 141 -8.63 -2.77 19.49
N LEU A 142 -9.88 -2.69 19.00
CA LEU A 142 -10.54 -1.42 18.66
C LEU A 142 -10.44 -0.32 19.76
N PRO A 143 -10.66 -0.60 21.06
CA PRO A 143 -10.49 0.40 22.11
C PRO A 143 -9.04 0.85 22.34
N LEU A 144 -8.09 -0.08 22.15
CA LEU A 144 -6.67 0.12 22.42
C LEU A 144 -5.87 0.60 21.21
N VAL A 145 -6.53 0.87 20.07
CA VAL A 145 -5.87 1.47 18.89
C VAL A 145 -5.00 2.65 19.32
N ASN A 146 -3.70 2.46 19.19
CA ASN A 146 -2.66 3.38 19.64
C ASN A 146 -1.77 3.86 18.50
N VAL A 147 -1.88 3.28 17.30
CA VAL A 147 -1.21 3.75 16.09
C VAL A 147 -2.23 4.15 15.00
N VAL A 148 -1.83 5.09 14.16
CA VAL A 148 -2.62 5.59 13.03
C VAL A 148 -1.72 5.76 11.82
N ASP A 149 -2.28 5.42 10.66
CA ASP A 149 -1.64 5.58 9.36
C ASP A 149 -1.60 7.06 8.95
N ASP A 150 -0.48 7.49 8.40
CA ASP A 150 -0.26 8.84 7.93
C ASP A 150 -0.62 8.98 6.45
N TYR A 151 -1.92 9.05 6.18
CA TYR A 151 -2.47 9.07 4.82
C TYR A 151 -1.89 10.18 3.94
N ASP A 152 -1.65 11.36 4.51
CA ASP A 152 -1.27 12.57 3.78
C ASP A 152 0.18 12.55 3.26
N ASN A 153 1.02 11.65 3.78
CA ASN A 153 2.45 11.57 3.40
C ASN A 153 2.82 10.30 2.63
N ARG A 154 1.83 9.54 2.17
CA ARG A 154 2.05 8.43 1.24
C ARG A 154 2.59 9.01 -0.07
N ARG A 155 3.57 8.33 -0.68
CA ARG A 155 4.21 8.81 -1.90
C ARG A 155 3.91 7.89 -3.08
N LEU A 156 3.69 8.52 -4.22
CA LEU A 156 3.73 7.90 -5.53
C LEU A 156 5.00 8.39 -6.23
N GLY A 157 5.89 7.48 -6.60
CA GLY A 157 7.16 7.84 -7.23
C GLY A 157 7.92 6.62 -7.72
N LEU A 158 8.82 6.83 -8.69
CA LEU A 158 9.77 5.77 -9.02
C LEU A 158 10.71 5.62 -7.84
N SER A 159 10.83 4.38 -7.38
CA SER A 159 11.54 4.00 -6.16
C SER A 159 13.03 4.44 -6.14
N GLY A 160 13.60 4.91 -7.25
CA GLY A 160 14.97 5.41 -7.32
C GLY A 160 15.15 6.92 -7.60
N ILE A 161 14.07 7.71 -7.66
CA ILE A 161 14.14 9.16 -7.94
C ILE A 161 13.47 9.92 -6.78
N ASP A 162 14.23 10.36 -5.78
CA ASP A 162 13.81 11.50 -4.96
C ASP A 162 14.19 12.77 -5.72
N ILE A 163 13.24 13.33 -6.48
CA ILE A 163 13.31 14.73 -6.87
C ILE A 163 13.09 15.47 -5.56
N GLY A 164 14.16 15.97 -4.94
CA GLY A 164 14.24 16.38 -3.53
C GLY A 164 13.31 17.53 -3.10
N ILE A 165 12.00 17.30 -3.14
CA ILE A 165 10.99 18.17 -2.56
C ILE A 165 10.54 17.50 -1.26
N SER A 166 11.37 17.67 -0.23
CA SER A 166 10.85 17.51 1.14
C SER A 166 9.86 18.65 1.38
N PRO A 167 8.62 18.38 1.84
CA PRO A 167 7.67 19.43 2.21
C PRO A 167 8.18 20.34 3.34
N ASP A 168 9.27 19.93 4.01
CA ASP A 168 9.84 20.58 5.20
C ASP A 168 11.19 21.29 4.92
N SER A 169 11.57 21.44 3.64
CA SER A 169 12.83 22.12 3.26
C SER A 169 12.68 23.65 3.25
N THR A 170 12.29 24.23 4.39
CA THR A 170 12.39 25.69 4.62
C THR A 170 13.69 26.11 5.31
N ASN A 171 14.62 25.18 5.58
CA ASN A 171 15.90 25.51 6.22
C ASN A 171 17.01 25.83 5.22
N SER A 172 17.05 27.11 4.83
CA SER A 172 18.17 28.08 4.93
C SER A 172 19.66 27.72 4.75
N ASP A 173 20.07 26.50 4.41
CA ASP A 173 21.48 26.25 4.09
C ASP A 173 21.63 26.00 2.58
N GLY A 174 22.15 27.03 1.89
CA GLY A 174 22.36 27.09 0.44
C GLY A 174 23.40 26.12 -0.11
N GLY A 175 23.22 24.83 0.15
CA GLY A 175 23.88 23.75 -0.55
C GLY A 175 23.18 23.52 -1.89
N ASN A 176 23.91 23.71 -2.99
CA ASN A 176 23.44 23.53 -4.36
C ASN A 176 22.68 22.20 -4.57
N ALA A 177 21.35 22.27 -4.58
CA ALA A 177 20.45 21.22 -5.07
C ALA A 177 20.46 21.09 -6.60
N ALA A 178 21.45 21.68 -7.29
CA ALA A 178 21.48 21.83 -8.74
C ALA A 178 22.20 20.68 -9.48
N ASN A 179 22.74 19.67 -8.80
CA ASN A 179 23.52 18.60 -9.44
C ASN A 179 23.08 17.17 -9.04
N ALA A 180 21.82 16.97 -8.66
CA ALA A 180 21.23 15.64 -8.78
C ALA A 180 20.82 15.46 -10.25
N THR A 181 21.74 14.97 -11.07
CA THR A 181 21.38 14.46 -12.40
C THR A 181 20.56 13.19 -12.16
N THR A 182 19.25 13.38 -11.96
CA THR A 182 18.24 12.32 -11.87
C THR A 182 18.07 11.70 -13.25
N THR A 183 19.04 10.89 -13.66
CA THR A 183 18.94 10.02 -14.83
C THR A 183 18.87 8.57 -14.38
N LEU A 184 17.91 8.23 -13.52
CA LEU A 184 17.14 7.03 -13.83
C LEU A 184 16.33 7.42 -15.05
N SER A 185 16.96 7.23 -16.21
CA SER A 185 16.34 7.46 -17.49
C SER A 185 15.01 6.71 -17.49
N VAL A 186 13.99 7.38 -18.00
CA VAL A 186 12.73 6.84 -18.52
C VAL A 186 12.90 5.48 -19.26
N SER A 187 14.12 5.16 -19.70
CA SER A 187 14.57 3.90 -20.29
C SER A 187 15.21 2.88 -19.32
N SER A 188 14.84 2.86 -18.04
CA SER A 188 15.40 1.87 -17.10
C SER A 188 14.70 0.51 -17.27
N PRO A 189 15.45 -0.61 -17.43
CA PRO A 189 14.87 -1.96 -17.52
C PRO A 189 14.11 -2.39 -16.26
N GLY A 190 14.33 -1.73 -15.11
CA GLY A 190 13.59 -1.98 -13.87
C GLY A 190 12.19 -1.32 -13.82
N VAL A 191 11.83 -0.48 -14.79
CA VAL A 191 10.54 0.23 -14.79
C VAL A 191 9.38 -0.77 -14.80
N GLY A 192 8.50 -0.63 -13.80
CA GLY A 192 7.36 -1.51 -13.60
C GLY A 192 7.69 -2.83 -12.91
N ALA A 193 8.95 -3.11 -12.57
CA ALA A 193 9.37 -4.28 -11.80
C ALA A 193 9.21 -4.12 -10.28
N PHE A 194 8.96 -2.90 -9.81
CA PHE A 194 8.73 -2.58 -8.41
C PHE A 194 7.54 -1.62 -8.25
N SER A 195 6.96 -1.58 -7.06
CA SER A 195 5.82 -0.71 -6.77
C SER A 195 6.23 0.76 -6.71
N PRO A 196 5.46 1.66 -7.36
CA PRO A 196 5.66 3.09 -7.21
C PRO A 196 5.02 3.65 -5.94
N TYR A 197 4.25 2.85 -5.19
CA TYR A 197 3.56 3.29 -3.97
C TYR A 197 4.38 2.92 -2.75
N HIS A 198 4.88 3.94 -2.06
CA HIS A 198 5.78 3.76 -0.93
C HIS A 198 5.56 4.84 0.14
N ASN A 199 6.39 4.80 1.19
CA ASN A 199 6.33 5.74 2.30
C ASN A 199 4.99 5.70 3.07
N ARG A 200 4.37 4.53 3.21
CA ARG A 200 3.23 4.36 4.11
C ARG A 200 3.74 4.37 5.56
N ARG A 201 3.61 5.51 6.23
CA ARG A 201 4.13 5.74 7.59
C ARG A 201 3.05 5.65 8.65
N TRP A 202 3.48 5.49 9.89
CA TRP A 202 2.61 5.30 11.05
C TRP A 202 3.01 6.25 12.18
N LYS A 203 2.00 6.86 12.81
CA LYS A 203 2.13 7.76 13.96
C LYS A 203 1.48 7.17 15.19
N ALA A 204 2.00 7.51 16.35
CA ALA A 204 1.36 7.25 17.62
C ALA A 204 0.09 8.11 17.76
N LYS A 205 -1.08 7.47 17.82
CA LYS A 205 -2.38 8.13 18.00
C LYS A 205 -2.55 8.66 19.43
N ARG A 206 -1.88 8.03 20.38
CA ARG A 206 -1.80 8.36 21.82
C ARG A 206 -0.40 8.02 22.30
N TYR A 207 -0.03 8.42 23.51
CA TYR A 207 1.23 7.98 24.12
C TYR A 207 1.31 6.45 24.19
N ILE A 208 2.44 5.89 23.79
CA ILE A 208 2.72 4.45 23.79
C ILE A 208 3.94 4.23 24.70
N PRO A 209 3.79 3.63 25.89
CA PRO A 209 4.94 3.29 26.70
C PRO A 209 5.78 2.20 26.04
N ALA A 210 7.06 2.17 26.37
CA ALA A 210 7.96 1.08 26.03
C ALA A 210 7.35 -0.28 26.40
N GLY A 211 7.50 -1.27 25.52
CA GLY A 211 6.96 -2.61 25.71
C GLY A 211 5.47 -2.79 25.34
N MET A 212 4.73 -1.74 24.98
CA MET A 212 3.31 -1.85 24.61
C MET A 212 3.12 -2.44 23.21
N GLU A 213 2.16 -3.36 23.07
CA GLU A 213 1.71 -3.84 21.75
C GLU A 213 1.05 -2.72 20.93
N LEU A 214 1.38 -2.66 19.65
CA LEU A 214 0.88 -1.71 18.68
C LEU A 214 -0.42 -2.24 18.03
N TYR A 215 -1.47 -1.42 18.09
CA TYR A 215 -2.79 -1.74 17.59
C TYR A 215 -3.23 -0.75 16.51
N GLY A 216 -3.39 -1.28 15.29
CA GLY A 216 -3.98 -0.58 14.16
C GLY A 216 -5.51 -0.63 14.17
N ASN A 217 -6.14 0.21 13.35
CA ASN A 217 -7.59 0.23 13.21
C ASN A 217 -8.04 -0.47 11.93
N TYR A 218 -8.56 -1.69 12.04
CA TYR A 218 -9.13 -2.43 10.90
C TYR A 218 -10.54 -1.94 10.50
N GLY A 219 -11.14 -1.06 11.32
CA GLY A 219 -12.49 -0.57 11.15
C GLY A 219 -13.57 -1.53 11.68
N GLU A 220 -14.69 -0.97 12.14
CA GLU A 220 -15.79 -1.79 12.66
C GLU A 220 -16.41 -2.72 11.61
N GLY A 221 -16.32 -2.36 10.33
CA GLY A 221 -16.80 -3.18 9.21
C GLY A 221 -16.15 -4.56 9.20
N TYR A 222 -14.83 -4.61 9.43
CA TYR A 222 -14.05 -5.85 9.49
C TYR A 222 -14.63 -6.86 10.50
N PHE A 223 -14.90 -6.41 11.72
CA PHE A 223 -15.46 -7.24 12.79
C PHE A 223 -16.98 -7.49 12.65
N LYS A 224 -17.69 -6.71 11.84
CA LYS A 224 -19.11 -6.95 11.54
C LYS A 224 -19.25 -8.11 10.55
N THR A 225 -18.51 -8.04 9.44
CA THR A 225 -18.58 -9.03 8.36
C THR A 225 -17.95 -10.37 8.73
N ARG A 226 -17.02 -10.40 9.68
CA ARG A 226 -16.33 -11.62 10.14
C ARG A 226 -16.78 -12.14 11.51
N SER A 227 -18.06 -11.91 11.85
CA SER A 227 -18.61 -12.38 13.14
C SER A 227 -18.54 -13.90 13.32
N SER A 228 -18.51 -14.68 12.23
CA SER A 228 -18.35 -16.14 12.26
C SER A 228 -16.95 -16.59 12.66
N SER A 229 -15.92 -15.79 12.32
CA SER A 229 -14.51 -16.14 12.56
C SER A 229 -14.02 -15.63 13.91
N TYR A 230 -14.45 -14.43 14.32
CA TYR A 230 -13.98 -13.76 15.54
C TYR A 230 -15.04 -13.72 16.65
N GLY A 231 -16.23 -14.27 16.41
CA GLY A 231 -17.37 -14.06 17.30
C GLY A 231 -17.87 -12.61 17.29
N LYS A 232 -18.69 -12.27 18.29
CA LYS A 232 -19.34 -10.96 18.41
C LYS A 232 -18.46 -10.01 19.22
N VAL A 233 -17.34 -9.59 18.62
CA VAL A 233 -16.39 -8.63 19.19
C VAL A 233 -17.11 -7.30 19.53
N PRO A 234 -16.98 -6.73 20.73
CA PRO A 234 -17.63 -5.46 21.03
C PRO A 234 -17.09 -4.28 20.21
N LEU A 235 -17.98 -3.36 19.86
CA LEU A 235 -17.66 -2.14 19.12
C LEU A 235 -17.72 -0.91 20.04
N LYS A 236 -17.31 0.27 19.55
CA LYS A 236 -17.25 1.50 20.36
C LYS A 236 -18.58 1.81 21.08
N LYS A 237 -19.70 1.59 20.40
CA LYS A 237 -21.04 1.81 20.99
C LYS A 237 -21.40 0.81 22.09
N ASN A 238 -20.81 -0.39 22.07
CA ASN A 238 -21.07 -1.44 23.05
C ASN A 238 -20.36 -1.13 24.37
N TYR A 239 -19.08 -0.75 24.31
CA TYR A 239 -18.33 -0.28 25.49
C TYR A 239 -19.04 0.91 26.16
N ARG A 240 -19.48 1.92 25.40
CA ARG A 240 -20.24 3.05 25.95
C ARG A 240 -21.50 2.62 26.74
N LYS A 241 -22.21 1.60 26.27
CA LYS A 241 -23.40 1.06 26.97
C LYS A 241 -23.01 0.31 28.24
N ILE A 242 -21.90 -0.43 28.19
CA ILE A 242 -21.39 -1.12 29.38
C ILE A 242 -20.83 -0.13 30.40
N ASP A 243 -20.17 0.94 29.97
CA ASP A 243 -19.71 2.00 30.89
C ASP A 243 -20.89 2.65 31.62
N GLN A 244 -22.04 2.83 30.96
CA GLN A 244 -23.27 3.30 31.60
C GLN A 244 -23.77 2.30 32.65
N LEU A 245 -23.78 1.00 32.32
CA LEU A 245 -24.16 -0.06 33.27
C LEU A 245 -23.20 -0.11 34.47
N LEU A 246 -21.90 -0.01 34.23
CA LEU A 246 -20.87 -0.02 35.27
C LEU A 246 -20.95 1.23 36.16
N LYS A 247 -21.31 2.39 35.60
CA LYS A 247 -21.59 3.60 36.40
C LYS A 247 -22.80 3.43 37.30
N GLU A 248 -23.87 2.77 36.83
CA GLU A 248 -25.01 2.43 37.70
C GLU A 248 -24.63 1.41 38.78
N TYR A 249 -23.83 0.40 38.43
CA TYR A 249 -23.23 -0.52 39.41
C TYR A 249 -22.42 0.24 40.47
N GLN A 250 -21.56 1.18 40.06
CA GLN A 250 -20.78 2.02 40.96
C GLN A 250 -21.69 2.88 41.82
N ARG A 251 -22.73 3.50 41.26
CA ARG A 251 -23.71 4.30 41.99
C ARG A 251 -24.45 3.47 43.04
N ILE A 252 -24.91 2.26 42.72
CA ILE A 252 -25.61 1.38 43.67
C ILE A 252 -24.67 0.92 44.79
N THR A 253 -23.40 0.64 44.46
CA THR A 253 -22.41 0.12 45.43
C THR A 253 -21.74 1.20 46.26
N THR A 254 -21.86 2.47 45.87
CA THR A 254 -21.32 3.64 46.59
C THR A 254 -22.39 4.55 47.18
N ALA A 255 -23.66 4.41 46.80
CA ALA A 255 -24.75 5.22 47.33
C ALA A 255 -24.89 4.99 48.84
N THR A 256 -24.41 5.95 49.62
CA THR A 256 -24.78 6.13 51.02
C THR A 256 -26.27 6.45 51.05
N THR A 257 -27.11 5.50 51.46
CA THR A 257 -28.53 5.78 51.69
C THR A 257 -28.65 6.82 52.79
N GLY A 258 -29.01 8.04 52.42
CA GLY A 258 -29.25 9.16 53.33
C GLY A 258 -30.48 8.91 54.20
N SER A 259 -30.35 8.04 55.19
CA SER A 259 -31.18 7.98 56.40
C SER A 259 -30.64 6.89 57.32
N SER A 260 -29.99 7.31 58.41
CA SER A 260 -29.86 6.63 59.72
C SER A 260 -29.28 5.20 59.80
N SER A 261 -29.04 4.49 58.70
CA SER A 261 -28.39 3.18 58.66
C SER A 261 -27.55 3.08 57.39
N SER A 262 -26.31 3.55 57.48
CA SER A 262 -25.33 3.51 56.40
C SER A 262 -24.80 2.09 56.22
N THR A 263 -25.51 1.25 55.45
CA THR A 263 -24.92 -0.03 55.02
C THR A 263 -24.15 0.21 53.73
N ILE A 264 -22.87 0.59 53.86
CA ILE A 264 -21.92 0.43 52.76
C ILE A 264 -22.02 -1.05 52.35
N LEU A 265 -22.33 -1.34 51.09
CA LEU A 265 -22.32 -2.73 50.62
C LEU A 265 -20.95 -3.31 50.90
N SER A 266 -20.90 -4.47 51.57
CA SER A 266 -19.64 -5.14 51.86
C SER A 266 -18.86 -5.39 50.57
N SER A 267 -17.54 -5.42 50.68
CA SER A 267 -16.63 -5.76 49.57
C SER A 267 -17.07 -7.06 48.88
N GLU A 268 -17.50 -8.04 49.68
CA GLU A 268 -18.05 -9.32 49.22
C GLU A 268 -19.31 -9.15 48.36
N LEU A 269 -20.27 -8.30 48.74
CA LEU A 269 -21.48 -8.12 47.94
C LEU A 269 -21.19 -7.38 46.63
N LYS A 270 -20.25 -6.42 46.62
CA LYS A 270 -19.77 -5.77 45.39
C LYS A 270 -19.18 -6.80 44.44
N LYS A 271 -18.29 -7.64 44.97
CA LYS A 271 -17.68 -8.76 44.25
C LYS A 271 -18.74 -9.70 43.67
N ASP A 272 -19.70 -10.16 44.48
CA ASP A 272 -20.75 -11.09 44.02
C ASP A 272 -21.65 -10.48 42.94
N LEU A 273 -21.98 -9.18 43.06
CA LEU A 273 -22.76 -8.47 42.05
C LEU A 273 -21.98 -8.32 40.74
N LEU A 274 -20.69 -8.05 40.81
CA LEU A 274 -19.84 -7.99 39.61
C LEU A 274 -19.66 -9.38 38.99
N ILE A 275 -19.47 -10.43 39.79
CA ILE A 275 -19.45 -11.82 39.31
C ILE A 275 -20.76 -12.16 38.58
N TYR A 276 -21.90 -11.75 39.14
CA TYR A 276 -23.21 -11.93 38.49
C TYR A 276 -23.25 -11.24 37.10
N LEU A 277 -22.79 -9.98 37.01
CA LEU A 277 -22.71 -9.26 35.74
C LEU A 277 -21.75 -9.95 34.75
N GLN A 278 -20.58 -10.37 35.22
CA GLN A 278 -19.58 -11.08 34.41
C GLN A 278 -20.13 -12.41 33.88
N ASN A 279 -20.91 -13.13 34.68
CA ASN A 279 -21.58 -14.36 34.28
C ASN A 279 -22.66 -14.15 33.21
N LEU A 280 -23.25 -12.95 33.08
CA LEU A 280 -24.19 -12.68 31.97
C LEU A 280 -23.52 -12.81 30.60
N SER A 281 -22.21 -12.56 30.49
CA SER A 281 -21.46 -12.74 29.24
C SER A 281 -21.42 -14.19 28.76
N THR A 282 -21.39 -15.16 29.69
CA THR A 282 -21.37 -16.59 29.35
C THR A 282 -22.75 -17.07 28.88
N ILE A 283 -23.83 -16.49 29.42
CA ILE A 283 -25.21 -16.80 29.05
C ILE A 283 -25.56 -16.18 27.68
N TRP A 284 -25.14 -14.94 27.44
CA TRP A 284 -25.46 -14.17 26.22
C TRP A 284 -24.24 -13.97 25.33
N LYS A 285 -23.51 -15.05 25.03
CA LYS A 285 -22.28 -15.06 24.21
C LYS A 285 -22.39 -14.37 22.84
N ASP A 286 -23.59 -14.30 22.28
CA ASP A 286 -23.87 -13.66 20.98
C ASP A 286 -24.14 -12.14 21.09
N SER A 287 -24.14 -11.58 22.30
CA SER A 287 -24.36 -10.16 22.57
C SER A 287 -23.04 -9.39 22.62
N ARG A 288 -22.83 -8.48 21.66
CA ARG A 288 -21.69 -7.53 21.69
C ARG A 288 -21.67 -6.66 22.94
N ASN A 289 -22.82 -6.40 23.57
CA ASN A 289 -22.86 -5.65 24.82
C ASN A 289 -22.32 -6.52 25.96
N MET A 290 -22.82 -7.76 26.11
CA MET A 290 -22.39 -8.60 27.22
C MET A 290 -20.91 -9.00 27.11
N ASN A 291 -20.42 -9.16 25.88
CA ASN A 291 -18.99 -9.38 25.62
C ASN A 291 -18.11 -8.14 25.92
N ALA A 292 -18.69 -6.95 26.14
CA ALA A 292 -17.95 -5.75 26.58
C ALA A 292 -17.87 -5.64 28.11
N ILE A 293 -18.55 -6.51 28.87
CA ILE A 293 -18.42 -6.54 30.33
C ILE A 293 -16.99 -6.98 30.68
N PRO A 294 -16.22 -6.18 31.43
CA PRO A 294 -14.84 -6.49 31.75
C PRO A 294 -14.75 -7.79 32.55
N GLN A 295 -13.96 -8.74 32.03
CA GLN A 295 -13.61 -9.96 32.74
C GLN A 295 -12.34 -9.67 33.54
N THR A 296 -12.42 -9.79 34.86
CA THR A 296 -11.33 -9.46 35.79
C THR A 296 -10.65 -10.73 36.29
N ASP A 297 -9.37 -10.60 36.65
CA ASP A 297 -8.62 -11.64 37.35
C ASP A 297 -7.97 -11.04 38.61
N PRO A 298 -8.42 -11.40 39.83
CA PRO A 298 -9.45 -12.40 40.13
C PRO A 298 -10.87 -11.96 39.70
N LEU A 299 -11.77 -12.94 39.53
CA LEU A 299 -13.17 -12.68 39.17
C LEU A 299 -13.87 -11.83 40.25
N GLY A 300 -14.64 -10.83 39.83
CA GLY A 300 -15.31 -9.88 40.71
C GLY A 300 -14.43 -8.80 41.33
N ASP A 301 -13.23 -8.56 40.79
CA ASP A 301 -12.38 -7.44 41.23
C ASP A 301 -13.00 -6.10 40.82
N HIS A 302 -13.68 -5.47 41.77
CA HIS A 302 -14.38 -4.21 41.58
C HIS A 302 -13.44 -3.00 41.53
N ALA A 303 -12.20 -3.10 42.04
CA ALA A 303 -11.23 -2.01 41.94
C ALA A 303 -10.81 -1.77 40.48
N VAL A 304 -10.77 -2.84 39.66
CA VAL A 304 -10.56 -2.73 38.22
C VAL A 304 -11.69 -1.94 37.55
N VAL A 305 -12.93 -2.12 37.97
CA VAL A 305 -14.08 -1.36 37.43
C VAL A 305 -13.95 0.12 37.74
N ASP A 306 -13.58 0.47 38.98
CA ASP A 306 -13.35 1.86 39.37
C ASP A 306 -12.25 2.50 38.50
N TRP A 307 -11.10 1.82 38.35
CA TRP A 307 -10.01 2.28 37.49
C TRP A 307 -10.44 2.45 36.03
N LEU A 308 -11.20 1.50 35.47
CA LEU A 308 -11.68 1.56 34.09
C LEU A 308 -12.57 2.77 33.83
N LEU A 309 -13.47 3.08 34.76
CA LEU A 309 -14.40 4.20 34.63
C LEU A 309 -13.72 5.57 34.70
N GLU A 310 -12.51 5.65 35.28
CA GLU A 310 -11.66 6.84 35.27
C GLU A 310 -10.91 7.01 33.94
N GLN A 311 -10.74 5.94 33.16
CA GLN A 311 -10.07 6.02 31.87
C GLN A 311 -10.97 6.59 30.78
N SER A 312 -10.40 7.39 29.88
CA SER A 312 -11.12 7.93 28.71
C SER A 312 -11.75 6.87 27.79
N GLY A 313 -11.27 5.63 27.83
CA GLY A 313 -11.79 4.49 27.07
C GLY A 313 -12.76 3.57 27.83
N GLY A 314 -13.00 3.81 29.12
CA GLY A 314 -13.92 3.01 29.93
C GLY A 314 -13.54 1.53 30.01
N SER A 315 -14.54 0.67 30.03
CA SER A 315 -14.43 -0.80 29.96
C SER A 315 -13.61 -1.33 28.78
N GLY A 316 -13.47 -0.55 27.70
CA GLY A 316 -12.60 -0.90 26.57
C GLY A 316 -11.11 -0.97 26.93
N MET A 317 -10.70 -0.41 28.08
CA MET A 317 -9.30 -0.37 28.52
C MET A 317 -8.88 -1.61 29.32
N ILE A 318 -9.72 -2.62 29.48
CA ILE A 318 -9.45 -3.81 30.32
C ILE A 318 -8.14 -4.54 29.98
N HIS A 319 -7.74 -4.54 28.71
CA HIS A 319 -6.50 -5.19 28.25
C HIS A 319 -5.31 -4.25 28.16
N TYR A 320 -5.40 -3.02 28.67
CA TYR A 320 -4.33 -2.04 28.55
C TYR A 320 -3.05 -2.51 29.24
N ASN A 321 -3.10 -2.89 30.52
CA ASN A 321 -1.92 -3.33 31.26
C ASN A 321 -1.36 -4.64 30.70
N SER A 322 -2.23 -5.60 30.34
CA SER A 322 -1.79 -6.87 29.75
C SER A 322 -1.18 -6.71 28.35
N SER A 323 -1.39 -5.57 27.69
CA SER A 323 -0.80 -5.27 26.39
C SER A 323 0.66 -4.80 26.47
N ILE A 324 1.18 -4.58 27.68
CA ILE A 324 2.55 -4.11 27.91
C ILE A 324 3.39 -5.29 28.38
N ARG A 325 4.50 -5.55 27.69
CA ARG A 325 5.49 -6.57 28.03
C ARG A 325 6.70 -5.93 28.69
N GLU A 326 7.32 -6.67 29.61
CA GLU A 326 8.63 -6.32 30.15
C GLU A 326 9.68 -6.30 29.01
N LEU A 327 10.59 -5.34 29.05
CA LEU A 327 11.59 -5.15 28.01
C LEU A 327 12.56 -6.32 27.92
N ASP A 328 12.97 -6.87 29.06
CA ASP A 328 13.83 -8.07 29.12
C ASP A 328 13.14 -9.28 28.47
N TRP A 329 11.83 -9.42 28.68
CA TRP A 329 11.05 -10.48 28.05
C TRP A 329 11.02 -10.32 26.53
N LEU A 330 10.81 -9.09 26.04
CA LEU A 330 10.85 -8.80 24.59
C LEU A 330 12.24 -9.01 23.99
N GLN A 331 13.30 -8.73 24.73
CA GLN A 331 14.66 -8.96 24.27
C GLN A 331 14.99 -10.46 24.16
N GLU A 332 14.45 -11.28 25.06
CA GLU A 332 14.65 -12.74 25.07
C GLU A 332 13.75 -13.48 24.06
N HIS A 333 12.49 -13.06 23.92
CA HIS A 333 11.47 -13.80 23.16
C HIS A 333 11.05 -13.11 21.85
N GLY A 334 11.39 -11.83 21.69
CA GLY A 334 11.02 -11.03 20.53
C GLY A 334 12.11 -10.98 19.46
N ARG A 335 11.69 -10.73 18.23
CA ARG A 335 12.56 -10.54 17.07
C ARG A 335 12.59 -9.07 16.67
N CYS A 336 13.77 -8.50 16.55
CA CYS A 336 13.90 -7.08 16.25
C CYS A 336 13.44 -6.75 14.82
N MET A 337 12.55 -5.77 14.67
CA MET A 337 11.92 -5.43 13.37
C MET A 337 12.49 -4.17 12.71
N ASP A 338 13.18 -3.30 13.44
CA ASP A 338 13.53 -1.96 12.98
C ASP A 338 15.01 -1.79 12.59
N ASN A 339 15.71 -2.91 12.31
CA ASN A 339 17.09 -2.88 11.84
C ASN A 339 17.22 -2.33 10.41
N ILE A 340 16.14 -2.26 9.65
CA ILE A 340 16.11 -1.76 8.28
C ILE A 340 15.56 -0.34 8.25
N ARG A 341 16.13 0.48 7.37
CA ARG A 341 15.58 1.75 6.88
C ARG A 341 15.46 1.68 5.36
N ASP A 342 14.51 2.39 4.76
CA ASP A 342 14.44 2.46 3.29
C ASP A 342 15.39 3.53 2.73
N GLY A 343 15.62 3.47 1.43
CA GLY A 343 16.43 4.44 0.70
C GLY A 343 16.47 4.12 -0.79
N ILE A 344 17.15 4.96 -1.57
CA ILE A 344 17.42 4.68 -2.99
C ILE A 344 18.54 3.64 -3.07
N SER A 345 18.30 2.55 -3.80
CA SER A 345 19.27 1.47 -3.99
C SER A 345 20.51 1.98 -4.72
N LYS A 346 21.68 1.46 -4.35
CA LYS A 346 22.94 1.68 -5.08
C LYS A 346 23.07 0.70 -6.25
N ILE A 347 22.21 -0.31 -6.32
CA ILE A 347 22.18 -1.28 -7.41
C ILE A 347 21.43 -0.65 -8.60
N PRO A 348 22.04 -0.65 -9.81
CA PRO A 348 21.40 -0.11 -10.99
C PRO A 348 20.03 -0.77 -11.25
N HIS A 349 19.04 0.04 -11.61
CA HIS A 349 17.69 -0.40 -11.99
C HIS A 349 16.87 -1.09 -10.87
N SER A 350 17.32 -1.06 -9.62
CA SER A 350 16.63 -1.72 -8.49
C SER A 350 15.69 -0.81 -7.69
N GLY A 351 15.63 0.48 -8.02
CA GLY A 351 14.69 1.40 -7.36
C GLY A 351 15.05 1.67 -5.89
N ARG A 352 14.17 1.30 -4.95
CA ARG A 352 14.42 1.45 -3.49
C ARG A 352 15.20 0.24 -2.97
N GLY A 353 16.04 0.46 -1.97
CA GLY A 353 16.80 -0.55 -1.26
C GLY A 353 16.55 -0.54 0.25
N ALA A 354 16.85 -1.65 0.90
CA ALA A 354 16.90 -1.79 2.34
C ALA A 354 18.31 -1.46 2.83
N PHE A 355 18.43 -0.59 3.83
CA PHE A 355 19.71 -0.21 4.41
C PHE A 355 19.73 -0.51 5.90
N ALA A 356 20.88 -0.88 6.43
CA ALA A 356 21.04 -1.14 7.85
C ALA A 356 20.91 0.18 8.65
N ARG A 357 19.91 0.27 9.51
CA ARG A 357 19.72 1.42 10.43
C ARG A 357 20.82 1.49 11.49
N ARG A 358 21.33 0.33 11.88
CA ARG A 358 22.34 0.11 12.90
C ARG A 358 23.27 -1.01 12.46
N LYS A 359 24.40 -1.17 13.15
CA LYS A 359 25.30 -2.31 12.90
C LYS A 359 24.58 -3.63 13.21
N ILE A 360 24.65 -4.58 12.29
CA ILE A 360 24.08 -5.93 12.44
C ILE A 360 25.25 -6.92 12.45
N LEU A 361 25.28 -7.80 13.46
CA LEU A 361 26.37 -8.75 13.60
C LEU A 361 26.12 -10.00 12.75
N GLN A 362 27.19 -10.63 12.29
CA GLN A 362 27.13 -11.92 11.60
C GLN A 362 26.31 -12.94 12.40
N GLY A 363 25.45 -13.69 11.70
CA GLY A 363 24.59 -14.72 12.29
C GLY A 363 23.40 -14.18 13.08
N THR A 364 23.24 -12.85 13.20
CA THR A 364 22.08 -12.25 13.86
C THR A 364 20.99 -11.88 12.88
N ILE A 365 19.77 -11.72 13.40
CA ILE A 365 18.60 -11.37 12.61
C ILE A 365 18.73 -9.95 12.04
N VAL A 366 18.54 -9.86 10.73
CA VAL A 366 18.34 -8.62 10.01
C VAL A 366 16.88 -8.20 10.13
N ALA A 367 15.93 -9.04 9.73
CA ALA A 367 14.50 -8.75 9.87
C ALA A 367 13.65 -10.04 9.93
N PRO A 368 12.62 -10.11 10.79
CA PRO A 368 11.64 -11.18 10.75
C PRO A 368 10.62 -10.94 9.63
N ALA A 369 10.22 -12.02 8.98
CA ALA A 369 9.32 -11.98 7.82
C ALA A 369 8.24 -13.05 7.91
N PRO A 370 7.12 -12.78 8.59
CA PRO A 370 5.92 -13.59 8.49
C PRO A 370 5.49 -13.76 7.02
N LEU A 371 4.95 -14.94 6.68
CA LEU A 371 4.66 -15.32 5.30
C LEU A 371 3.16 -15.54 5.05
N ILE A 372 2.66 -14.93 3.98
CA ILE A 372 1.36 -15.24 3.41
C ILE A 372 1.54 -16.35 2.37
N GLN A 373 0.88 -17.49 2.58
CA GLN A 373 0.91 -18.59 1.64
C GLN A 373 -0.07 -18.39 0.49
N ILE A 374 0.39 -18.71 -0.73
CA ILE A 374 -0.39 -18.77 -1.95
C ILE A 374 -0.19 -20.17 -2.54
N PRO A 375 -1.17 -21.08 -2.37
CA PRO A 375 -0.97 -22.49 -2.73
C PRO A 375 -0.86 -22.75 -4.23
N ASP A 376 -1.35 -21.81 -5.05
CA ASP A 376 -1.32 -21.87 -6.50
C ASP A 376 -0.87 -20.54 -7.08
N ARG A 377 0.36 -20.53 -7.60
CA ARG A 377 0.99 -19.37 -8.20
C ARG A 377 0.32 -18.86 -9.48
N GLU A 378 -0.48 -19.68 -10.16
CA GLU A 378 -1.23 -19.25 -11.34
C GLU A 378 -2.28 -18.17 -10.99
N ILE A 379 -2.58 -17.98 -9.71
CA ILE A 379 -3.43 -16.89 -9.23
C ILE A 379 -2.88 -15.51 -9.60
N PHE A 380 -1.56 -15.39 -9.80
CA PHE A 380 -0.92 -14.14 -10.21
C PHE A 380 -0.81 -13.97 -11.73
N THR A 381 -1.26 -14.94 -12.53
CA THR A 381 -1.25 -14.79 -13.98
C THR A 381 -2.30 -13.77 -14.43
N VAL A 382 -1.88 -12.84 -15.27
CA VAL A 382 -2.72 -11.86 -15.95
C VAL A 382 -2.99 -12.37 -17.35
N TYR A 383 -4.26 -12.37 -17.74
CA TYR A 383 -4.74 -12.92 -19.01
C TYR A 383 -5.22 -11.81 -19.94
N GLY A 384 -5.10 -12.04 -21.24
CA GLY A 384 -5.70 -11.18 -22.27
C GLY A 384 -7.23 -11.14 -22.16
N LYS A 385 -7.89 -10.33 -22.99
CA LYS A 385 -9.36 -10.24 -23.02
C LYS A 385 -9.92 -10.94 -24.26
N LYS A 386 -11.07 -11.61 -24.14
CA LYS A 386 -11.90 -12.12 -25.25
C LYS A 386 -13.36 -11.70 -25.07
N SER A 387 -14.06 -11.48 -26.18
CA SER A 387 -15.50 -11.22 -26.16
C SER A 387 -16.26 -12.52 -25.96
N GLN A 388 -17.09 -12.58 -24.92
CA GLN A 388 -17.97 -13.72 -24.62
C GLN A 388 -19.42 -13.29 -24.77
N LYS A 389 -20.21 -14.12 -25.48
CA LYS A 389 -21.66 -13.97 -25.57
C LYS A 389 -22.31 -14.27 -24.21
N ILE A 390 -23.16 -13.38 -23.74
CA ILE A 390 -24.00 -13.59 -22.56
C ILE A 390 -25.47 -13.49 -22.97
N ASN A 391 -26.27 -14.47 -22.55
CA ASN A 391 -27.71 -14.45 -22.76
C ASN A 391 -28.33 -13.61 -21.64
N GLN A 392 -29.08 -12.58 -21.98
CA GLN A 392 -30.07 -12.01 -21.06
C GLN A 392 -31.44 -12.56 -21.46
N GLU A 393 -32.11 -13.25 -20.55
CA GLU A 393 -33.53 -13.57 -20.69
C GLU A 393 -34.32 -12.38 -20.15
N GLU A 394 -34.80 -11.49 -21.03
CA GLU A 394 -35.90 -10.59 -20.73
C GLU A 394 -37.02 -10.84 -21.75
N ASP A 395 -38.21 -11.17 -21.25
CA ASP A 395 -39.48 -11.22 -21.98
C ASP A 395 -39.49 -11.96 -23.34
N GLY A 396 -38.82 -13.11 -23.42
CA GLY A 396 -38.93 -14.04 -24.55
C GLY A 396 -38.29 -13.54 -25.85
N ASN A 397 -37.51 -12.46 -25.81
CA ASN A 397 -36.72 -11.96 -26.93
C ASN A 397 -35.23 -12.19 -26.63
N TYR A 398 -34.55 -12.97 -27.48
CA TYR A 398 -33.12 -13.24 -27.31
C TYR A 398 -32.31 -12.06 -27.87
N ASP A 399 -31.93 -11.13 -27.02
CA ASP A 399 -30.85 -10.19 -27.34
C ASP A 399 -29.49 -10.75 -26.88
N TYR A 400 -28.47 -10.60 -27.71
CA TYR A 400 -27.13 -11.11 -27.45
C TYR A 400 -26.22 -9.95 -27.04
N ASP A 401 -25.93 -9.85 -25.75
CA ASP A 401 -24.90 -8.93 -25.25
C ASP A 401 -23.53 -9.62 -25.26
N TYR A 402 -22.47 -8.81 -25.42
CA TYR A 402 -21.09 -9.27 -25.44
C TYR A 402 -20.34 -8.66 -24.26
N LYS A 403 -19.82 -9.51 -23.37
CA LYS A 403 -18.97 -9.10 -22.28
C LYS A 403 -17.52 -9.43 -22.58
N LEU A 404 -16.62 -8.47 -22.38
CA LEU A 404 -15.19 -8.73 -22.35
C LEU A 404 -14.85 -9.52 -21.07
N VAL A 405 -14.27 -10.70 -21.24
CA VAL A 405 -13.84 -11.59 -20.16
C VAL A 405 -12.37 -11.97 -20.33
N ALA A 406 -11.74 -12.47 -19.28
CA ALA A 406 -10.38 -12.97 -19.37
C ALA A 406 -10.29 -14.17 -20.32
N ASP A 407 -9.28 -14.15 -21.18
CA ASP A 407 -8.92 -15.24 -22.07
C ASP A 407 -7.87 -16.13 -21.39
N HIS A 408 -8.34 -17.13 -20.64
CA HIS A 408 -7.46 -18.05 -19.90
C HIS A 408 -6.53 -18.87 -20.80
N ASP A 409 -6.75 -18.88 -22.12
CA ASP A 409 -5.88 -19.52 -23.11
C ASP A 409 -4.72 -18.59 -23.55
N LYS A 410 -4.74 -17.33 -23.12
CA LYS A 410 -3.80 -16.28 -23.49
C LYS A 410 -3.22 -15.59 -22.24
N PRO A 411 -2.32 -16.24 -21.49
CA PRO A 411 -1.55 -15.56 -20.46
C PRO A 411 -0.67 -14.49 -21.11
N VAL A 412 -0.70 -13.28 -20.56
CA VAL A 412 0.05 -12.13 -21.10
C VAL A 412 1.10 -11.58 -20.14
N HIS A 413 0.87 -11.69 -18.84
CA HIS A 413 1.73 -11.09 -17.83
C HIS A 413 1.49 -11.69 -16.43
N HIS A 414 2.09 -11.11 -15.39
CA HIS A 414 1.83 -11.46 -13.98
C HIS A 414 1.57 -10.22 -13.12
N GLN A 415 0.86 -10.41 -12.01
CA GLN A 415 0.65 -9.40 -10.97
C GLN A 415 2.00 -8.94 -10.40
N LEU A 416 2.15 -7.64 -10.15
CA LEU A 416 3.39 -7.06 -9.59
C LEU A 416 3.80 -7.69 -8.26
N LEU A 417 2.83 -8.13 -7.46
CA LEU A 417 3.08 -8.77 -6.17
C LEU A 417 3.96 -10.03 -6.26
N LEU A 418 4.01 -10.69 -7.42
CA LEU A 418 4.88 -11.85 -7.64
C LEU A 418 6.36 -11.53 -7.32
N ASN A 419 6.82 -10.32 -7.65
CA ASN A 419 8.21 -9.89 -7.43
C ASN A 419 8.59 -9.76 -5.95
N TYR A 420 7.60 -9.79 -5.06
CA TYR A 420 7.76 -9.68 -3.62
C TYR A 420 7.47 -11.01 -2.90
N CYS A 421 7.34 -12.11 -3.65
CA CYS A 421 7.10 -13.44 -3.10
C CYS A 421 8.28 -14.36 -3.37
N PHE A 422 8.43 -15.36 -2.50
CA PHE A 422 9.34 -16.48 -2.70
C PHE A 422 8.59 -17.67 -3.32
N GLY A 423 9.23 -18.41 -4.20
CA GLY A 423 8.71 -19.63 -4.81
C GLY A 423 9.81 -20.64 -5.10
N HIS A 424 9.46 -21.70 -5.83
CA HIS A 424 10.39 -22.73 -6.24
C HIS A 424 9.92 -23.32 -7.58
N GLY A 425 10.84 -23.59 -8.52
CA GLY A 425 10.49 -24.08 -9.87
C GLY A 425 9.64 -25.36 -9.86
N GLU A 426 9.94 -26.28 -8.93
CA GLU A 426 9.20 -27.54 -8.72
C GLU A 426 7.94 -27.42 -7.86
N SER A 427 7.46 -26.21 -7.53
CA SER A 427 6.28 -26.01 -6.67
C SER A 427 5.24 -25.03 -7.22
N SER A 428 3.98 -25.28 -6.88
CA SER A 428 2.88 -24.33 -7.07
C SER A 428 2.81 -23.25 -5.98
N LEU A 429 3.48 -23.47 -4.83
CA LEU A 429 3.43 -22.59 -3.68
C LEU A 429 4.25 -21.31 -3.90
N LEU A 430 3.66 -20.17 -3.55
CA LEU A 430 4.38 -18.94 -3.24
C LEU A 430 4.24 -18.58 -1.76
N LEU A 431 5.29 -18.00 -1.21
CA LEU A 431 5.38 -17.49 0.16
C LEU A 431 5.69 -16.00 0.08
N CYS A 432 4.70 -15.17 0.33
CA CYS A 432 4.83 -13.72 0.23
C CYS A 432 5.12 -13.11 1.60
N PRO A 433 6.35 -12.66 1.89
CA PRO A 433 6.68 -11.97 3.14
C PRO A 433 5.88 -10.68 3.30
N TYR A 434 5.51 -10.40 4.55
CA TYR A 434 4.91 -9.12 4.94
C TYR A 434 5.63 -8.49 6.14
N GLY A 435 6.89 -8.84 6.35
CA GLY A 435 7.78 -8.23 7.34
C GLY A 435 7.99 -6.74 7.14
N LEU A 436 8.46 -6.05 8.19
CA LEU A 436 8.73 -4.62 8.15
C LEU A 436 9.93 -4.33 7.25
N MET A 437 9.75 -3.48 6.24
CA MET A 437 10.75 -3.10 5.22
C MET A 437 11.38 -4.25 4.40
N THR A 438 10.97 -5.51 4.59
CA THR A 438 11.62 -6.66 3.92
C THR A 438 11.45 -6.62 2.40
N SER A 439 10.38 -5.99 1.91
CA SER A 439 10.10 -5.77 0.49
C SER A 439 11.08 -4.81 -0.21
N HIS A 440 11.98 -4.17 0.54
CA HIS A 440 13.03 -3.30 0.00
C HIS A 440 14.39 -4.00 -0.13
N ILE A 441 14.55 -5.20 0.42
CA ILE A 441 15.81 -5.95 0.31
C ILE A 441 15.96 -6.36 -1.15
N ASN A 442 17.08 -6.02 -1.78
CA ASN A 442 17.33 -6.29 -3.20
C ASN A 442 18.23 -7.52 -3.42
N HIS A 443 18.33 -7.92 -4.68
CA HIS A 443 19.17 -9.01 -5.14
C HIS A 443 20.66 -8.64 -5.24
N ASP A 444 21.55 -9.53 -4.79
CA ASP A 444 22.96 -9.59 -5.19
C ASP A 444 23.41 -11.05 -5.27
N ALA A 445 23.67 -11.57 -6.49
CA ALA A 445 24.13 -12.94 -6.71
C ALA A 445 25.59 -13.17 -6.31
N ILE A 446 26.41 -12.11 -6.24
CA ILE A 446 27.87 -12.24 -6.11
C ILE A 446 28.29 -12.08 -4.65
N ASN A 447 27.80 -11.03 -3.98
CA ASN A 447 28.21 -10.69 -2.62
C ASN A 447 27.02 -10.36 -1.72
N PRO A 448 26.01 -11.24 -1.61
CA PRO A 448 24.90 -11.03 -0.68
C PRO A 448 25.45 -10.93 0.75
N ASN A 449 24.89 -10.02 1.55
CA ASN A 449 25.29 -9.85 2.95
C ASN A 449 24.25 -10.38 3.95
N ALA A 450 23.09 -10.84 3.47
CA ALA A 450 22.09 -11.56 4.21
C ALA A 450 21.60 -12.81 3.46
N MET A 451 20.90 -13.69 4.17
CA MET A 451 20.21 -14.85 3.61
C MET A 451 18.86 -15.06 4.29
N VAL A 452 17.97 -15.82 3.65
CA VAL A 452 16.71 -16.26 4.28
C VAL A 452 16.89 -17.61 4.96
N VAL A 453 16.31 -17.75 6.15
CA VAL A 453 16.20 -19.03 6.87
C VAL A 453 14.80 -19.18 7.43
N TRP A 454 14.39 -20.42 7.74
CA TRP A 454 13.18 -20.62 8.55
C TRP A 454 13.36 -20.01 9.93
N SER A 455 12.34 -19.30 10.41
CA SER A 455 12.28 -18.89 11.81
C SER A 455 12.29 -20.11 12.74
N ALA A 456 12.70 -19.91 13.99
CA ALA A 456 12.57 -20.93 15.02
C ALA A 456 11.09 -21.38 15.18
N ASP A 457 10.88 -22.65 15.54
CA ASP A 457 9.55 -23.25 15.57
C ASP A 457 8.59 -22.57 16.56
N ASP A 458 9.11 -22.14 17.70
CA ASP A 458 8.39 -21.38 18.72
C ASP A 458 8.07 -19.93 18.31
N GLN A 459 8.66 -19.47 17.20
CA GLN A 459 8.43 -18.16 16.58
C GLN A 459 7.47 -18.23 15.38
N MET A 460 6.94 -19.42 15.08
CA MET A 460 5.94 -19.66 14.04
C MET A 460 4.61 -20.11 14.65
N ALA A 461 3.49 -19.69 14.08
CA ALA A 461 2.18 -20.15 14.57
C ALA A 461 1.89 -21.60 14.14
N HIS A 462 2.43 -22.01 12.98
CA HIS A 462 2.25 -23.35 12.42
C HIS A 462 3.55 -23.91 11.81
N PRO A 463 4.60 -24.16 12.60
CA PRO A 463 5.84 -24.75 12.11
C PRO A 463 5.63 -26.11 11.45
N GLU A 464 4.61 -26.87 11.89
CA GLU A 464 4.30 -28.22 11.43
C GLU A 464 3.81 -28.29 9.97
N TRP A 465 3.56 -27.16 9.32
CA TRP A 465 3.16 -27.12 7.91
C TRP A 465 4.33 -27.47 6.97
N ARG A 466 5.59 -27.27 7.41
CA ARG A 466 6.80 -27.67 6.67
C ARG A 466 6.89 -29.17 6.43
N GLU A 467 6.23 -29.95 7.27
CA GLU A 467 6.21 -31.41 7.21
C GLU A 467 4.95 -31.98 6.54
N LYS A 468 4.12 -31.12 5.92
CA LYS A 468 2.84 -31.50 5.34
C LYS A 468 2.73 -31.07 3.87
N PRO A 469 2.07 -31.88 3.02
CA PRO A 469 1.72 -31.47 1.65
C PRO A 469 0.88 -30.20 1.63
N ILE A 470 1.10 -29.35 0.61
CA ILE A 470 0.46 -28.03 0.47
C ILE A 470 -1.06 -28.13 0.52
N GLU A 471 -1.65 -29.20 -0.03
CA GLU A 471 -3.11 -29.38 -0.10
C GLU A 471 -3.77 -29.51 1.28
N LYS A 472 -3.00 -29.78 2.34
CA LYS A 472 -3.51 -29.91 3.72
C LYS A 472 -3.62 -28.58 4.45
N TRP A 473 -2.84 -27.57 4.05
CA TRP A 473 -2.68 -26.33 4.82
C TRP A 473 -2.65 -25.05 3.96
N GLY A 474 -2.33 -25.13 2.68
CA GLY A 474 -2.18 -23.96 1.80
C GLY A 474 -3.46 -23.13 1.64
N THR A 475 -4.63 -23.72 1.89
CA THR A 475 -5.94 -23.03 1.84
C THR A 475 -6.45 -22.56 3.21
N LYS A 476 -5.62 -22.61 4.26
CA LYS A 476 -6.01 -22.10 5.58
C LYS A 476 -6.11 -20.58 5.54
N ALA A 477 -7.12 -20.05 6.23
CA ALA A 477 -7.46 -18.63 6.25
C ALA A 477 -6.55 -17.76 7.14
N LYS A 478 -5.39 -18.28 7.57
CA LYS A 478 -4.43 -17.57 8.42
C LYS A 478 -3.01 -17.90 7.98
N ALA A 479 -2.11 -16.92 8.08
CA ALA A 479 -0.67 -17.13 7.98
C ALA A 479 -0.17 -17.99 9.15
N GLY A 480 0.92 -18.71 8.93
CA GLY A 480 1.45 -19.65 9.93
C GLY A 480 2.97 -19.83 9.92
N LEU A 481 3.60 -19.56 8.78
CA LEU A 481 5.04 -19.71 8.58
C LEU A 481 5.73 -18.34 8.62
N SER A 482 7.04 -18.34 8.92
CA SER A 482 7.87 -17.15 8.94
C SER A 482 9.28 -17.48 8.45
N PHE A 483 9.87 -16.57 7.68
CA PHE A 483 11.31 -16.50 7.50
C PHE A 483 11.93 -15.54 8.49
N ASP A 484 13.23 -15.69 8.71
CA ASP A 484 14.11 -14.64 9.21
C ASP A 484 15.18 -14.35 8.15
N PHE A 485 15.44 -13.07 7.92
CA PHE A 485 16.63 -12.63 7.20
C PHE A 485 17.78 -12.60 8.21
N VAL A 486 18.90 -13.26 7.90
CA VAL A 486 20.05 -13.40 8.80
C VAL A 486 21.31 -12.90 8.11
N ALA A 487 22.13 -12.15 8.84
CA ALA A 487 23.35 -11.57 8.30
C ALA A 487 24.44 -12.64 8.06
N LEU A 488 24.98 -12.70 6.85
CA LEU A 488 26.07 -13.62 6.46
C LEU A 488 27.43 -13.17 7.02
N ARG A 489 27.56 -11.88 7.29
CA ARG A 489 28.72 -11.21 7.88
C ARG A 489 28.25 -10.01 8.70
N ASN A 490 29.17 -9.31 9.35
CA ASN A 490 28.81 -8.01 9.93
C ASN A 490 28.37 -7.05 8.81
N ILE A 491 27.27 -6.34 9.04
CA ILE A 491 26.72 -5.31 8.16
C ILE A 491 26.85 -3.98 8.91
N GLU A 492 27.55 -3.03 8.31
CA GLU A 492 27.75 -1.72 8.93
C GLU A 492 26.50 -0.83 8.77
N ARG A 493 26.38 0.20 9.62
CA ARG A 493 25.32 1.20 9.48
C ARG A 493 25.35 1.81 8.07
N ASP A 494 24.17 2.01 7.48
CA ASP A 494 23.96 2.57 6.14
C ASP A 494 24.49 1.71 4.97
N GLU A 495 24.94 0.49 5.25
CA GLU A 495 25.20 -0.50 4.22
C GLU A 495 23.88 -1.02 3.63
N GLU A 496 23.82 -1.19 2.31
CA GLU A 496 22.65 -1.79 1.64
C GLU A 496 22.60 -3.28 1.96
N ILE A 497 21.43 -3.77 2.34
CA ILE A 497 21.16 -5.16 2.68
C ILE A 497 20.67 -5.85 1.41
N THR A 498 21.35 -6.92 1.04
CA THR A 498 21.06 -7.71 -0.16
C THR A 498 21.03 -9.21 0.16
N ILE A 499 20.21 -9.93 -0.59
CA ILE A 499 20.16 -11.39 -0.56
C ILE A 499 20.36 -11.96 -1.96
N ASP A 500 20.72 -13.23 -2.05
CA ASP A 500 20.64 -13.96 -3.31
C ASP A 500 19.18 -14.38 -3.55
N TYR A 501 18.62 -13.99 -4.71
CA TYR A 501 17.27 -14.35 -5.13
C TYR A 501 17.25 -15.71 -5.85
N GLY A 502 18.41 -16.32 -6.08
CA GLY A 502 18.60 -17.60 -6.75
C GLY A 502 18.96 -17.46 -8.21
N SER A 503 19.63 -18.49 -8.75
CA SER A 503 20.14 -18.48 -10.13
C SER A 503 19.06 -18.38 -11.19
N GLU A 504 17.89 -19.00 -11.00
CA GLU A 504 16.79 -18.90 -11.99
C GLU A 504 16.32 -17.45 -12.14
N TRP A 505 16.25 -16.71 -11.02
CA TRP A 505 15.90 -15.29 -11.04
C TRP A 505 16.98 -14.46 -11.77
N GLU A 506 18.25 -14.70 -11.46
CA GLU A 506 19.38 -13.97 -12.08
C GLU A 506 19.44 -14.23 -13.59
N GLU A 507 19.28 -15.47 -14.03
CA GLU A 507 19.18 -15.82 -15.45
C GLU A 507 18.01 -15.13 -16.14
N ALA A 508 16.84 -15.09 -15.49
CA ALA A 508 15.67 -14.40 -16.01
C ALA A 508 15.89 -12.88 -16.13
N TRP A 509 16.56 -12.27 -15.14
CA TRP A 509 16.90 -10.85 -15.16
C TRP A 509 17.91 -10.51 -16.26
N GLN A 510 18.97 -11.30 -16.43
CA GLN A 510 19.93 -11.10 -17.50
C GLN A 510 19.29 -11.24 -18.89
N LYS A 511 18.40 -12.22 -19.07
CA LYS A 511 17.62 -12.36 -20.30
C LYS A 511 16.70 -11.16 -20.55
N HIS A 512 16.08 -10.63 -19.50
CA HIS A 512 15.28 -9.42 -19.57
C HIS A 512 16.12 -8.23 -20.02
N LEU A 513 17.28 -7.99 -19.40
CA LEU A 513 18.22 -6.93 -19.78
C LEU A 513 18.64 -7.04 -21.25
N GLN A 514 19.01 -8.25 -21.70
CA GLN A 514 19.38 -8.49 -23.08
C GLN A 514 18.22 -8.15 -24.04
N SER A 515 17.02 -8.66 -23.76
CA SER A 515 15.84 -8.39 -24.60
C SER A 515 15.45 -6.90 -24.61
N TYR A 516 15.65 -6.20 -23.50
CA TYR A 516 15.39 -4.77 -23.38
C TYR A 516 16.32 -3.98 -24.30
N HIS A 517 17.63 -4.26 -24.25
CA HIS A 517 18.63 -3.59 -25.08
C HIS A 517 18.58 -3.99 -26.56
N ASP A 518 18.33 -5.26 -26.88
CA ASP A 518 18.16 -5.70 -28.28
C ASP A 518 16.97 -5.00 -28.94
N SER A 519 15.90 -4.77 -28.15
CA SER A 519 14.76 -3.99 -28.61
C SER A 519 15.14 -2.54 -28.88
N ASP A 520 16.10 -1.96 -28.13
CA ASP A 520 16.63 -0.60 -28.35
C ASP A 520 17.34 -0.45 -29.70
N GLU A 521 17.99 -1.50 -30.19
CA GLU A 521 18.77 -1.49 -31.43
C GLU A 521 17.95 -1.79 -32.72
N MET A 522 16.79 -2.43 -32.62
CA MET A 522 15.95 -2.74 -33.79
C MET A 522 15.24 -1.50 -34.38
N LYS A 523 15.53 -1.20 -35.65
CA LYS A 523 14.81 -0.24 -36.50
C LYS A 523 13.61 -0.91 -37.20
N ASP A 524 12.44 -1.05 -36.58
CA ASP A 524 11.22 -1.15 -37.41
C ASP A 524 9.85 -0.91 -36.74
N THR A 525 8.98 -0.28 -37.53
CA THR A 525 7.54 0.07 -37.39
C THR A 525 7.08 1.00 -36.24
N ASN A 526 6.29 2.03 -36.61
CA ASN A 526 5.87 3.15 -35.75
C ASN A 526 4.97 2.80 -34.55
N LYS A 527 4.38 1.60 -34.46
CA LYS A 527 3.45 1.25 -33.36
C LYS A 527 4.18 0.74 -32.10
N ASP A 528 5.27 -0.01 -32.25
CA ASP A 528 6.04 -0.53 -31.11
C ASP A 528 6.99 0.52 -30.51
N LYS A 529 7.32 1.59 -31.25
CA LYS A 529 8.11 2.72 -30.73
C LYS A 529 7.42 3.51 -29.61
N LEU A 530 6.09 3.65 -29.63
CA LEU A 530 5.41 4.55 -28.69
C LEU A 530 5.26 3.98 -27.26
N ILE A 531 5.16 2.65 -27.11
CA ILE A 531 5.12 2.02 -25.77
C ILE A 531 6.54 1.88 -25.18
N LYS A 532 7.58 1.96 -26.02
CA LYS A 532 8.99 1.73 -25.67
C LYS A 532 9.54 2.71 -24.62
N HIS A 533 8.95 3.90 -24.50
CA HIS A 533 9.35 4.91 -23.52
C HIS A 533 8.17 5.42 -22.71
N HIS A 534 7.21 4.55 -22.35
CA HIS A 534 6.15 4.94 -21.42
C HIS A 534 6.75 5.49 -20.12
N VAL A 535 6.57 6.79 -19.91
CA VAL A 535 6.87 7.50 -18.67
C VAL A 535 5.56 7.58 -17.90
N PRO A 536 5.49 7.14 -16.65
CA PRO A 536 4.29 7.30 -15.85
C PRO A 536 3.91 8.77 -15.69
N ALA A 537 2.61 9.06 -15.66
CA ALA A 537 2.11 10.41 -15.57
C ALA A 537 2.67 11.18 -14.36
N PHE A 538 2.80 10.52 -13.21
CA PHE A 538 3.35 11.16 -12.00
C PHE A 538 4.80 11.62 -12.20
N GLU A 539 5.62 10.91 -12.97
CA GLU A 539 6.99 11.30 -13.24
C GLU A 539 7.03 12.45 -14.25
N LEU A 540 6.24 12.36 -15.32
CA LEU A 540 6.10 13.45 -16.28
C LEU A 540 5.70 14.75 -15.58
N ASN A 541 4.77 14.69 -14.64
CA ASN A 541 4.25 15.82 -13.90
C ASN A 541 5.31 16.54 -13.05
N GLU A 542 6.34 15.84 -12.58
CA GLU A 542 7.44 16.42 -11.78
C GLU A 542 8.58 17.00 -12.66
N LEU A 543 8.64 16.67 -13.95
CA LEU A 543 9.68 17.17 -14.84
C LEU A 543 9.45 18.64 -15.22
N VAL A 544 10.33 19.51 -14.71
CA VAL A 544 10.34 20.96 -14.97
C VAL A 544 10.78 21.29 -16.41
N ASP A 545 11.75 20.55 -16.94
CA ASP A 545 12.31 20.74 -18.28
C ASP A 545 11.82 19.66 -19.28
N LEU A 546 10.58 19.20 -19.12
CA LEU A 546 10.01 18.20 -20.03
C LEU A 546 9.91 18.74 -21.45
N LYS A 547 10.66 18.14 -22.38
CA LYS A 547 10.47 18.34 -23.80
C LYS A 547 9.17 17.64 -24.22
N LEU A 548 8.14 18.43 -24.47
CA LEU A 548 6.83 17.91 -24.86
C LEU A 548 6.87 17.30 -26.27
N GLN A 549 6.24 16.13 -26.42
CA GLN A 549 6.11 15.45 -27.70
C GLN A 549 5.02 16.07 -28.57
N THR A 550 5.30 16.12 -29.86
CA THR A 550 4.39 16.54 -30.91
C THR A 550 3.60 15.36 -31.47
N MET A 551 2.50 15.61 -32.18
CA MET A 551 1.80 14.53 -32.89
C MET A 551 2.63 13.80 -33.96
N GLU A 552 3.67 14.42 -34.50
CA GLU A 552 4.61 13.77 -35.43
C GLU A 552 5.56 12.81 -34.69
N GLU A 553 5.93 13.15 -33.45
CA GLU A 553 6.65 12.28 -32.52
C GLU A 553 5.74 11.21 -31.89
N GLY A 554 4.41 11.44 -31.94
CA GLY A 554 3.34 10.53 -31.55
C GLY A 554 2.55 11.02 -30.35
N ASP A 555 1.23 10.76 -30.35
CA ASP A 555 0.34 11.19 -29.26
C ASP A 555 0.65 10.41 -27.97
N TYR A 556 0.67 11.11 -26.82
CA TYR A 556 0.75 10.55 -25.47
C TYR A 556 -0.34 9.49 -25.25
N GLU A 557 -1.49 9.62 -25.90
CA GLU A 557 -2.56 8.62 -25.81
C GLU A 557 -2.15 7.24 -26.30
N ASN A 558 -1.30 7.14 -27.33
CA ASN A 558 -0.81 5.83 -27.77
C ASN A 558 0.28 5.27 -26.84
N GLN A 559 0.76 6.07 -25.89
CA GLN A 559 1.71 5.68 -24.84
C GLN A 559 0.99 5.35 -23.54
N GLY A 560 -0.35 5.35 -23.54
CA GLY A 560 -1.12 5.08 -22.34
C GLY A 560 -1.20 6.26 -21.38
N LEU A 561 -1.13 7.49 -21.88
CA LEU A 561 -1.22 8.72 -21.09
C LEU A 561 -2.31 9.63 -21.64
N HIS A 562 -2.96 10.41 -20.78
CA HIS A 562 -3.80 11.52 -21.17
C HIS A 562 -3.11 12.83 -20.81
N LEU A 563 -3.05 13.74 -21.78
CA LEU A 563 -2.55 15.10 -21.59
C LEU A 563 -3.73 16.04 -21.35
N PHE A 564 -3.60 16.86 -20.30
CA PHE A 564 -4.55 17.89 -19.94
C PHE A 564 -3.88 19.25 -19.82
N CYS A 565 -4.68 20.29 -20.04
CA CYS A 565 -4.34 21.68 -19.88
C CYS A 565 -5.10 22.22 -18.67
N ARG A 566 -4.38 22.86 -17.73
CA ARG A 566 -4.99 23.43 -16.53
C ARG A 566 -5.89 24.60 -16.90
N GLY A 567 -7.05 24.65 -16.27
CA GLY A 567 -8.15 25.57 -16.58
C GLY A 567 -7.74 27.05 -16.63
N PRO A 568 -6.95 27.57 -15.68
CA PRO A 568 -6.49 28.95 -15.73
C PRO A 568 -5.80 29.32 -17.06
N TYR A 569 -5.04 28.43 -17.68
CA TYR A 569 -4.40 28.70 -18.98
C TYR A 569 -5.39 28.68 -20.15
N VAL A 570 -6.46 27.90 -20.02
CA VAL A 570 -7.49 27.76 -21.05
C VAL A 570 -8.48 28.92 -21.00
N GLU A 571 -8.95 29.28 -19.79
CA GLU A 571 -9.82 30.44 -19.57
C GLU A 571 -9.17 31.76 -20.02
N TRP A 572 -7.84 31.86 -19.87
CA TRP A 572 -7.09 33.05 -20.26
C TRP A 572 -6.87 33.21 -21.77
N TYR A 573 -7.00 32.13 -22.56
CA TYR A 573 -6.81 32.19 -24.02
C TYR A 573 -7.97 32.84 -24.78
N GLY A 574 -9.13 33.05 -24.14
CA GLY A 574 -10.30 33.72 -24.76
C GLY A 574 -10.12 35.20 -25.15
N ALA A 575 -8.90 35.75 -25.15
CA ALA A 575 -8.64 37.19 -25.33
C ALA A 575 -7.45 37.50 -26.24
N ALA A 576 -7.69 38.20 -27.37
CA ALA A 576 -6.73 38.35 -28.47
C ALA A 576 -5.99 39.72 -28.59
N GLY A 577 -4.71 39.66 -28.99
CA GLY A 577 -3.86 40.65 -29.72
C GLY A 577 -2.90 41.51 -28.86
N SER A 578 -1.65 41.85 -29.20
CA SER A 578 -0.69 41.63 -30.31
C SER A 578 0.74 41.91 -29.77
N LEU A 579 1.77 41.21 -30.27
CA LEU A 579 3.19 41.32 -29.89
C LEU A 579 3.87 42.62 -30.37
N GLN A 580 4.58 43.33 -29.47
CA GLN A 580 5.88 43.96 -29.78
C GLN A 580 6.80 44.03 -28.53
N ASN A 581 8.00 43.48 -28.71
CA ASN A 581 9.27 43.72 -28.01
C ASN A 581 9.43 43.30 -26.53
N GLY A 582 10.13 42.17 -26.36
CA GLY A 582 11.45 42.14 -25.69
C GLY A 582 11.48 42.17 -24.17
N GLY A 583 11.71 41.00 -23.56
CA GLY A 583 12.50 40.85 -22.34
C GLY A 583 11.76 40.94 -21.01
N ASP A 584 10.88 39.97 -20.72
CA ASP A 584 10.71 39.31 -19.41
C ASP A 584 9.52 38.31 -19.52
N HIS A 585 9.49 37.27 -18.67
CA HIS A 585 8.45 36.23 -18.65
C HIS A 585 7.08 36.76 -18.18
N THR A 586 6.44 37.58 -19.02
CA THR A 586 5.19 38.28 -18.72
C THR A 586 4.07 37.73 -19.59
N LEU A 587 3.05 37.12 -18.96
CA LEU A 587 1.79 36.74 -19.62
C LEU A 587 0.91 38.01 -19.74
N LEU A 588 0.61 38.43 -20.96
CA LEU A 588 -0.30 39.57 -21.22
C LEU A 588 -1.72 39.04 -21.46
N VAL A 589 -2.67 39.47 -20.62
CA VAL A 589 -4.08 39.05 -20.66
C VAL A 589 -4.98 40.25 -20.96
N ARG A 590 -6.09 40.03 -21.69
CA ARG A 590 -7.16 41.01 -21.89
C ARG A 590 -8.51 40.41 -21.47
N VAL A 591 -9.48 41.23 -21.05
CA VAL A 591 -10.81 40.75 -20.63
C VAL A 591 -11.84 41.08 -21.71
N ALA A 592 -12.73 40.14 -22.03
CA ALA A 592 -13.82 40.36 -22.97
C ALA A 592 -14.87 41.33 -22.37
N GLY A 593 -15.18 42.42 -23.10
CA GLY A 593 -16.36 43.25 -22.82
C GLY A 593 -16.11 44.72 -22.44
N THR A 594 -14.88 45.14 -22.15
CA THR A 594 -14.58 46.57 -21.91
C THR A 594 -13.35 47.00 -22.71
N LYS A 595 -13.47 48.15 -23.39
CA LYS A 595 -12.33 48.75 -24.08
C LYS A 595 -11.29 49.19 -23.05
N SER A 596 -10.12 48.56 -23.11
CA SER A 596 -8.82 49.15 -22.78
C SER A 596 -8.32 49.13 -21.33
N GLN A 597 -8.26 47.95 -20.68
CA GLN A 597 -7.25 47.71 -19.65
C GLN A 597 -6.50 46.40 -19.92
N THR A 598 -5.17 46.50 -19.93
CA THR A 598 -4.21 45.38 -19.95
C THR A 598 -3.71 45.25 -18.53
N THR A 599 -3.77 44.06 -17.93
CA THR A 599 -3.20 43.81 -16.61
C THR A 599 -1.94 42.96 -16.78
N GLU A 600 -0.82 43.47 -16.26
CA GLU A 600 0.45 42.77 -16.19
C GLU A 600 0.44 41.90 -14.93
N ILE A 601 0.57 40.57 -15.06
CA ILE A 601 0.56 39.65 -13.91
C ILE A 601 1.96 39.05 -13.74
N LYS A 602 2.53 39.18 -12.54
CA LYS A 602 3.87 38.66 -12.20
C LYS A 602 3.75 37.29 -11.54
N ARG A 603 4.65 36.36 -11.90
CA ARG A 603 4.77 34.95 -11.44
C ARG A 603 4.68 34.70 -9.91
N LYS A 604 4.67 35.73 -9.06
CA LYS A 604 4.73 35.62 -7.60
C LYS A 604 3.35 35.60 -6.90
N ASP A 605 2.26 35.84 -7.62
CA ASP A 605 0.89 35.92 -7.08
C ASP A 605 0.12 34.57 -7.10
N TYR A 606 0.83 33.42 -7.16
CA TYR A 606 0.32 32.12 -7.64
C TYR A 606 0.06 31.03 -6.56
N SER A 607 -0.14 31.36 -5.28
CA SER A 607 -0.34 30.30 -4.26
C SER A 607 -1.73 29.65 -4.23
N ASP A 608 -2.74 30.21 -4.90
CA ASP A 608 -4.16 29.93 -4.59
C ASP A 608 -4.97 29.33 -5.78
N TRP A 609 -4.32 28.79 -6.81
CA TRP A 609 -5.03 28.23 -7.96
C TRP A 609 -5.71 26.89 -7.67
N ASN A 610 -6.95 26.76 -8.12
CA ASN A 610 -7.65 25.48 -8.11
C ASN A 610 -7.07 24.56 -9.20
N ASN A 611 -6.12 23.70 -8.81
CA ASN A 611 -5.49 22.72 -9.72
C ASN A 611 -6.45 21.64 -10.24
N GLU A 612 -7.71 21.61 -9.79
CA GLU A 612 -8.66 20.55 -10.14
C GLU A 612 -9.35 20.75 -11.50
N GLU A 613 -9.40 21.97 -12.03
CA GLU A 613 -9.98 22.22 -13.35
C GLU A 613 -8.93 21.95 -14.43
N VAL A 614 -9.13 20.88 -15.19
CA VAL A 614 -8.25 20.45 -16.28
C VAL A 614 -9.06 20.04 -17.51
N TYR A 615 -8.56 20.35 -18.70
CA TYR A 615 -9.22 20.08 -19.97
C TYR A 615 -8.35 19.19 -20.87
N PRO A 616 -8.91 18.17 -21.55
CA PRO A 616 -8.15 17.37 -22.49
C PRO A 616 -7.48 18.24 -23.54
N CYS A 617 -6.19 18.02 -23.81
CA CYS A 617 -5.47 18.77 -24.82
C CYS A 617 -4.34 17.97 -25.48
N ARG A 618 -3.94 18.39 -26.69
CA ARG A 618 -2.86 17.75 -27.46
C ARG A 618 -1.96 18.77 -28.14
N ILE A 619 -0.71 18.40 -28.38
CA ILE A 619 0.32 19.31 -28.89
C ILE A 619 0.50 19.11 -30.39
N ARG A 620 0.40 20.20 -31.13
CA ARG A 620 0.54 20.27 -32.59
C ARG A 620 1.75 21.10 -32.97
N GLN A 621 2.30 20.78 -34.12
CA GLN A 621 3.40 21.51 -34.74
C GLN A 621 2.86 22.24 -35.97
N ARG A 622 3.20 23.53 -36.10
CA ARG A 622 2.94 24.29 -37.32
C ARG A 622 4.26 24.63 -38.00
N TYR A 623 4.37 24.23 -39.27
CA TYR A 623 5.43 24.73 -40.14
C TYR A 623 5.22 26.22 -40.40
N ILE A 624 6.24 27.03 -40.12
CA ILE A 624 6.28 28.43 -40.52
C ILE A 624 7.33 28.54 -41.62
N PRO A 625 6.92 28.78 -42.88
CA PRO A 625 7.87 29.11 -43.93
C PRO A 625 8.60 30.40 -43.54
N ASP A 626 9.93 30.39 -43.58
CA ASP A 626 10.72 31.58 -43.34
C ASP A 626 10.39 32.62 -44.41
N SER A 627 9.73 33.71 -44.03
CA SER A 627 9.26 34.72 -44.97
C SER A 627 10.40 35.53 -45.60
N ASN A 628 11.64 35.33 -45.15
CA ASN A 628 12.80 36.10 -45.60
C ASN A 628 13.70 35.38 -46.62
N ASN A 629 13.50 34.09 -46.88
CA ASN A 629 14.28 33.36 -47.90
C ASN A 629 13.45 33.07 -49.15
N LYS A 630 13.46 34.03 -50.08
CA LYS A 630 12.84 33.92 -51.41
C LYS A 630 13.73 33.22 -52.45
N GLU A 631 14.82 32.59 -52.07
CA GLU A 631 15.65 31.83 -53.01
C GLU A 631 15.81 30.38 -52.55
N GLU A 632 15.35 29.47 -53.42
CA GLU A 632 15.60 28.03 -53.37
C GLU A 632 17.10 27.78 -53.28
N THR A 633 17.62 27.54 -52.08
CA THR A 633 18.91 26.86 -51.93
C THR A 633 18.80 25.68 -50.96
N LYS A 634 19.47 24.63 -51.40
CA LYS A 634 19.49 23.25 -50.95
C LYS A 634 19.71 23.05 -49.45
N GLU A 635 18.99 22.05 -48.93
CA GLU A 635 19.34 21.14 -47.82
C GLU A 635 20.29 21.69 -46.75
N GLY A 636 19.72 22.14 -45.63
CA GLY A 636 20.44 22.22 -44.36
C GLY A 636 19.98 23.36 -43.45
N ASN A 637 19.15 23.02 -42.46
CA ASN A 637 19.05 23.64 -41.14
C ASN A 637 18.64 25.12 -41.04
N ASP A 638 17.35 25.45 -41.18
CA ASP A 638 16.67 26.39 -40.23
C ASP A 638 15.14 26.47 -40.43
N ALA A 639 14.43 25.34 -40.43
CA ALA A 639 12.96 25.40 -40.38
C ALA A 639 12.51 25.77 -38.96
N SER A 640 12.02 26.99 -38.74
CA SER A 640 11.47 27.40 -37.45
C SER A 640 10.06 26.80 -37.29
N TYR A 641 9.93 25.77 -36.47
CA TYR A 641 8.63 25.24 -36.09
C TYR A 641 8.10 25.96 -34.85
N LYS A 642 6.81 26.31 -34.85
CA LYS A 642 6.12 26.76 -33.63
C LYS A 642 5.12 25.70 -33.19
N TYR A 643 5.12 25.43 -31.89
CA TYR A 643 4.18 24.52 -31.25
C TYR A 643 2.93 25.28 -30.81
N PHE A 644 1.79 24.60 -30.91
CA PHE A 644 0.53 25.06 -30.36
C PHE A 644 -0.23 23.90 -29.73
N VAL A 645 -1.16 24.19 -28.84
CA VAL A 645 -1.91 23.19 -28.08
C VAL A 645 -3.37 23.25 -28.47
N GLU A 646 -3.98 22.15 -28.90
CA GLU A 646 -5.43 22.08 -29.11
C GLU A 646 -6.09 21.61 -27.82
N VAL A 647 -6.98 22.42 -27.24
CA VAL A 647 -7.87 22.01 -26.14
C VAL A 647 -9.19 21.57 -26.75
N PHE A 648 -9.65 20.39 -26.37
CA PHE A 648 -10.80 19.76 -26.99
C PHE A 648 -11.76 19.16 -25.96
N GLU A 649 -13.01 19.02 -26.38
CA GLU A 649 -14.00 18.20 -25.69
C GLU A 649 -14.15 16.89 -26.46
N ARG A 650 -14.10 15.77 -25.76
CA ARG A 650 -14.27 14.44 -26.36
C ARG A 650 -15.71 14.01 -26.16
N SER A 651 -16.43 13.81 -27.26
CA SER A 651 -17.76 13.19 -27.24
C SER A 651 -17.66 11.75 -27.74
N ASP A 652 -18.18 10.82 -26.94
CA ASP A 652 -18.39 9.45 -27.37
C ASP A 652 -19.77 9.37 -28.04
N GLU A 653 -19.83 9.48 -29.37
CA GLU A 653 -21.07 9.19 -30.09
C GLU A 653 -21.23 7.68 -30.23
N ILE A 654 -22.21 7.13 -29.51
CA ILE A 654 -22.72 5.79 -29.79
C ILE A 654 -23.54 5.90 -31.07
N GLN A 655 -22.95 5.56 -32.22
CA GLN A 655 -23.73 5.38 -33.42
C GLN A 655 -24.71 4.23 -33.19
N GLN A 656 -25.99 4.57 -33.02
CA GLN A 656 -27.04 3.57 -33.09
C GLN A 656 -27.07 3.00 -34.51
N PRO A 657 -27.17 1.68 -34.69
CA PRO A 657 -27.30 1.10 -36.02
C PRO A 657 -28.48 1.76 -36.72
N TRP A 658 -28.25 2.29 -37.92
CA TRP A 658 -29.32 2.80 -38.77
C TRP A 658 -30.35 1.69 -38.97
N GLU A 659 -31.54 1.84 -38.39
CA GLU A 659 -32.70 1.03 -38.75
C GLU A 659 -33.08 1.40 -40.18
N SER A 660 -32.58 0.64 -41.16
CA SER A 660 -33.09 0.73 -42.52
C SER A 660 -34.55 0.26 -42.48
N SER A 661 -35.48 1.16 -42.75
CA SER A 661 -36.92 0.91 -42.81
C SER A 661 -37.35 0.17 -44.07
N ASP A 662 -36.53 -0.76 -44.57
CA ASP A 662 -36.90 -1.62 -45.69
C ASP A 662 -37.29 -2.99 -45.15
N THR A 663 -38.59 -3.19 -45.07
CA THR A 663 -39.22 -4.50 -44.92
C THR A 663 -38.94 -5.30 -46.18
N ASP A 664 -37.98 -6.22 -46.13
CA ASP A 664 -38.01 -7.43 -46.96
C ASP A 664 -37.25 -8.59 -46.30
N GLU A 665 -37.82 -9.77 -46.48
CA GLU A 665 -37.58 -11.02 -45.77
C GLU A 665 -36.21 -11.67 -46.02
N ILE A 666 -35.66 -12.21 -44.92
CA ILE A 666 -34.94 -13.49 -44.81
C ILE A 666 -33.46 -13.55 -45.27
N THR A 667 -32.63 -13.94 -44.27
CA THR A 667 -31.24 -14.45 -44.27
C THR A 667 -30.07 -13.45 -44.19
N ASN A 668 -29.30 -13.61 -43.10
CA ASN A 668 -28.03 -12.97 -42.75
C ASN A 668 -28.07 -11.52 -42.22
N ARG A 669 -28.68 -11.32 -41.04
CA ARG A 669 -28.33 -10.18 -40.17
C ARG A 669 -26.91 -10.35 -39.64
N ARG A 670 -25.93 -9.74 -40.31
CA ARG A 670 -24.66 -9.38 -39.68
C ARG A 670 -24.96 -8.41 -38.54
N ILE A 671 -24.69 -8.85 -37.32
CA ILE A 671 -24.69 -8.02 -36.12
C ILE A 671 -23.67 -6.90 -36.36
N SER A 672 -24.13 -5.67 -36.58
CA SER A 672 -23.26 -4.50 -36.57
C SER A 672 -22.88 -4.25 -35.11
N SER A 673 -21.62 -4.54 -34.75
CA SER A 673 -21.03 -4.00 -33.52
C SER A 673 -21.20 -2.49 -33.55
N SER A 674 -21.82 -1.89 -32.53
CA SER A 674 -21.82 -0.44 -32.38
C SER A 674 -20.36 0.05 -32.39
N THR A 675 -19.97 0.78 -33.42
CA THR A 675 -18.68 1.46 -33.47
C THR A 675 -18.84 2.77 -32.75
N THR A 676 -18.39 2.84 -31.50
CA THR A 676 -18.23 4.11 -30.80
C THR A 676 -17.21 4.93 -31.58
N THR A 677 -17.64 6.05 -32.16
CA THR A 677 -16.74 6.95 -32.86
C THR A 677 -16.45 8.10 -31.91
N THR A 678 -15.21 8.20 -31.45
CA THR A 678 -14.76 9.32 -30.64
C THR A 678 -14.56 10.53 -31.54
N GLN A 679 -15.32 11.60 -31.31
CA GLN A 679 -15.13 12.88 -31.99
C GLN A 679 -14.57 13.89 -30.99
N ASP A 680 -13.42 14.47 -31.33
CA ASP A 680 -12.80 15.54 -30.55
C ASP A 680 -13.21 16.89 -31.14
N PHE A 681 -13.92 17.71 -30.37
CA PHE A 681 -14.29 19.08 -30.72
C PHE A 681 -13.27 20.04 -30.15
N VAL A 682 -12.34 20.52 -30.98
CA VAL A 682 -11.35 21.53 -30.59
C VAL A 682 -12.07 22.87 -30.41
N TRP A 683 -12.02 23.42 -29.20
CA TRP A 683 -12.69 24.69 -28.86
C TRP A 683 -11.71 25.78 -28.42
N ALA A 684 -10.45 25.45 -28.11
CA ALA A 684 -9.38 26.43 -27.94
C ALA A 684 -8.05 25.92 -28.55
N VAL A 685 -7.17 26.86 -28.91
CA VAL A 685 -5.82 26.59 -29.44
C VAL A 685 -4.86 27.45 -28.66
N LEU A 686 -3.86 26.96 -27.94
CA LEU A 686 -2.96 27.80 -27.13
C LEU A 686 -1.58 27.93 -27.81
N PHE A 687 -0.92 29.07 -27.68
CA PHE A 687 0.44 29.31 -28.19
C PHE A 687 1.39 29.65 -27.04
N ASP A 688 2.68 29.32 -27.19
CA ASP A 688 3.75 29.67 -26.25
C ASP A 688 3.42 29.29 -24.78
N VAL A 689 2.79 28.12 -24.62
CA VAL A 689 2.28 27.64 -23.33
C VAL A 689 3.45 27.14 -22.46
N PRO A 690 3.57 27.61 -21.21
CA PRO A 690 4.61 27.12 -20.30
C PRO A 690 4.34 25.68 -19.85
N ARG A 691 5.39 24.98 -19.40
CA ARG A 691 5.33 23.58 -18.95
C ARG A 691 4.27 23.35 -17.86
N ASP A 692 4.14 24.28 -16.92
CA ASP A 692 3.21 24.19 -15.77
C ASP A 692 1.72 24.22 -16.17
N ALA A 693 1.39 24.59 -17.41
CA ALA A 693 0.05 24.48 -17.95
C ALA A 693 -0.39 23.03 -18.21
N PHE A 694 0.57 22.12 -18.37
CA PHE A 694 0.31 20.74 -18.72
C PHE A 694 0.27 19.84 -17.49
N TYR A 695 -0.66 18.89 -17.54
CA TYR A 695 -0.84 17.88 -16.53
C TYR A 695 -1.15 16.54 -17.19
N PHE A 696 -0.48 15.48 -16.75
CA PHE A 696 -0.60 14.14 -17.29
C PHE A 696 -1.40 13.25 -16.34
N LYS A 697 -2.20 12.32 -16.89
CA LYS A 697 -2.75 11.16 -16.15
C LYS A 697 -2.44 9.87 -16.89
N ASP A 698 -2.23 8.79 -16.16
CA ASP A 698 -2.11 7.47 -16.78
C ASP A 698 -3.47 7.00 -17.29
N GLN A 699 -3.49 6.40 -18.48
CA GLN A 699 -4.64 5.62 -18.92
C GLN A 699 -4.81 4.40 -18.02
N LYS A 700 -6.07 4.00 -17.84
CA LYS A 700 -6.42 2.80 -17.09
C LYS A 700 -5.74 1.59 -17.72
N ASN A 701 -5.15 0.71 -16.89
CA ASN A 701 -4.38 -0.45 -17.33
C ASN A 701 -3.10 -0.12 -18.12
N CYS A 702 -2.59 1.12 -18.06
CA CYS A 702 -1.40 1.53 -18.83
C CYS A 702 -0.21 2.00 -18.00
N ARG A 703 -0.32 2.08 -16.66
CA ARG A 703 0.83 2.35 -15.79
C ARG A 703 1.98 1.40 -16.08
N HIS A 704 3.21 1.84 -15.84
CA HIS A 704 4.44 1.06 -15.98
C HIS A 704 4.33 -0.40 -15.51
N HIS A 705 3.75 -0.71 -14.35
CA HIS A 705 3.64 -2.09 -13.87
C HIS A 705 2.49 -2.91 -14.51
N HIS A 706 1.69 -2.32 -15.40
CA HIS A 706 0.77 -3.03 -16.30
C HIS A 706 1.43 -3.43 -17.62
N GLN A 707 2.60 -2.86 -17.92
CA GLN A 707 3.27 -3.08 -19.19
C GLN A 707 3.78 -4.51 -19.27
N ILE A 708 3.42 -5.23 -20.35
CA ILE A 708 3.76 -6.64 -20.56
C ILE A 708 5.28 -6.91 -20.54
N ARG A 709 6.07 -5.87 -20.83
CA ARG A 709 7.54 -5.90 -20.85
C ARG A 709 8.18 -5.73 -19.47
N SER A 710 7.42 -5.38 -18.43
CA SER A 710 8.00 -5.21 -17.10
C SER A 710 8.47 -6.53 -16.53
N PHE A 711 9.59 -6.52 -15.80
CA PHE A 711 10.14 -7.76 -15.28
C PHE A 711 9.24 -8.37 -14.19
N ARG A 712 8.94 -9.67 -14.30
CA ARG A 712 8.13 -10.43 -13.34
C ARG A 712 8.81 -11.76 -13.00
N HIS A 713 9.21 -11.93 -11.75
CA HIS A 713 9.79 -13.18 -11.26
C HIS A 713 9.75 -13.22 -9.73
N GLU A 714 9.31 -14.33 -9.16
CA GLU A 714 9.46 -14.58 -7.72
C GLU A 714 10.92 -14.79 -7.33
N MET A 715 11.27 -14.47 -6.08
CA MET A 715 12.54 -14.91 -5.49
C MET A 715 12.51 -16.43 -5.28
N LEU A 716 13.65 -17.10 -5.31
CA LEU A 716 13.71 -18.52 -5.01
C LEU A 716 13.87 -18.77 -3.51
N VAL A 717 13.12 -19.73 -2.98
CA VAL A 717 13.46 -20.35 -1.69
C VAL A 717 14.66 -21.26 -1.94
N PRO A 718 15.77 -21.12 -1.17
CA PRO A 718 16.92 -21.99 -1.31
C PRO A 718 16.58 -23.48 -1.19
N ASP A 719 17.20 -24.31 -2.03
CA ASP A 719 16.94 -25.76 -2.13
C ASP A 719 17.14 -26.50 -0.80
N ASP A 720 18.12 -26.07 -0.01
CA ASP A 720 18.49 -26.67 1.28
C ASP A 720 17.44 -26.46 2.36
N ILE A 721 16.63 -25.40 2.26
CA ILE A 721 15.54 -25.13 3.19
C ILE A 721 14.15 -25.44 2.60
N PHE A 722 14.04 -25.73 1.30
CA PHE A 722 12.74 -26.00 0.65
C PHE A 722 12.25 -27.44 0.91
N PRO A 723 11.12 -27.66 1.61
CA PRO A 723 10.62 -28.99 1.94
C PRO A 723 10.29 -29.84 0.70
N ALA A 724 10.81 -31.07 0.67
CA ALA A 724 10.58 -32.01 -0.43
C ALA A 724 9.08 -32.29 -0.69
N PHE A 725 8.24 -32.31 0.36
CA PHE A 725 6.79 -32.55 0.24
C PHE A 725 6.03 -31.41 -0.47
N TRP A 726 6.68 -30.26 -0.70
CA TRP A 726 6.09 -29.13 -1.41
C TRP A 726 6.44 -29.13 -2.91
N ARG A 727 7.31 -30.03 -3.36
CA ARG A 727 7.66 -30.23 -4.77
C ARG A 727 6.52 -31.01 -5.46
N ASN A 728 5.47 -30.28 -5.84
CA ASN A 728 4.23 -30.83 -6.39
C ASN A 728 4.02 -30.53 -7.89
N LYS A 729 4.92 -29.74 -8.51
CA LYS A 729 4.97 -29.63 -9.97
C LYS A 729 5.80 -30.76 -10.54
N LYS A 730 5.31 -31.33 -11.63
CA LYS A 730 5.97 -32.42 -12.37
C LYS A 730 6.64 -31.89 -13.61
#